data_AF-A0A7X6UV77-F1
#
_entry.id   AF-A0A7X6UV77-F1
#
_cell.length_a   1.000
_cell.length_b   1.000
_cell.length_c   1.000
_cell.angle_alpha   90.00
_cell.angle_beta   90.00
_cell.angle_gamma   90.00
#
_symmetry.space_group_name_H-M   'P 1'
#
loop_
_entity.id
_entity.type
_entity.pdbx_description
1 polymer ?
#
loop_
_entity_poly.entity_id
_entity_poly.type
_entity_poly.pdbx_seq_one_letter_code
_entity_poly.pdbx_strand_id
1 'polypeptide(L)'
;MMIFDKVLHKIFGTPHQRKIKTYKPILEEIANFQQGFATLDDQVLAQKTAEFRSRIEQGESLDDIKAEAYALCQEACDRRLGIFNVFDEKHQFDFSQLSSELQQVAQKAKKEIEQGTPIYEVYLPAEFYARVRELYPESVRPFRMMPFEVQLVGGLVLHEGAIAEMATGEGKTLAAACPVYLNALSGEGVHVITVNDYLAARDAENMGRAYNFLGLTVGTIVHGLSSEDRKESYAADVTYGTNNEFGFDYLRDNMATDLEDVVQRPLNYCIVDEVDSILIDEARTPLIISGPAEDSTDKYQKANTIIPSLKINTDFSYDEKTKNIQLTDQGVVLVEKLLGISNLYGEHAEWVHFTMQALRAHVAFSKDVDYIVKDGEVVIVDENTGRLMEGRRYSEGLHQALEAKEGVSIRRENQTLATITFQNYFRMYNKLSGMTGTAETEASEFLKIYNMATWVIPTHKPCVRLDADDRVYRTEELKWKFIVDEIKARYQKGQPVLVGTVSVEKSEVLAKMLTRSGVPYEILNAKNHGREAEIIQFAGHQKRVTISTNMAGRGTDISLGEGVKELGGLYVLGTERHESRRIDNQLRGRAGRQGDPGESRYFLSLEDDLLRIFGGDSLRTRMERFGYKDDEAIEAGLLTRAIRTAQKRVEGHGFEQRKHLLDYDNVMNEQRKVIYGLRQAILFGENVNQEILNRIEDAVDIKVSQYIAPGSYYEDWDMEALSTELRRNFSIEYKPSAEHLATLDPHDLLDEVIDLCKEKYHSLEALIPEEDFRALERRILLFTIDQHWRDHLLAMDHLREAIRFHGYAQKDPLMVYKKEGFDLFEECLESIATLTTLRMLNVRVESGGVAASTPTARRPQQMVENTSEIKEVKSAASSGAARPTPAPAPAAKVPHRAGPKVGRNDPCWCGSGKKFKKCHGA
;
A
#
# COMPACT_ATOMS: atom_id res chain seq x y z
N MET A 1 -19.90 25.09 -14.05
CA MET A 1 -19.46 26.46 -13.73
C MET A 1 -20.45 27.44 -14.31
N MET A 2 -21.15 28.18 -13.45
CA MET A 2 -22.12 29.18 -13.89
C MET A 2 -21.40 30.40 -14.47
N ILE A 3 -22.09 31.20 -15.29
CA ILE A 3 -21.54 32.44 -15.88
C ILE A 3 -21.00 33.39 -14.80
N PHE A 4 -21.63 33.38 -13.63
CA PHE A 4 -21.24 34.15 -12.44
C PHE A 4 -19.82 33.82 -11.94
N ASP A 5 -19.46 32.54 -11.86
CA ASP A 5 -18.13 32.09 -11.42
C ASP A 5 -17.03 32.58 -12.37
N LYS A 6 -17.30 32.58 -13.68
CA LYS A 6 -16.33 33.05 -14.69
C LYS A 6 -16.06 34.55 -14.56
N VAL A 7 -17.08 35.34 -14.24
CA VAL A 7 -16.94 36.79 -14.04
C VAL A 7 -16.17 37.07 -12.75
N LEU A 8 -16.52 36.39 -11.65
CA LEU A 8 -15.79 36.50 -10.38
C LEU A 8 -14.32 36.10 -10.52
N HIS A 9 -14.01 35.01 -11.22
CA HIS A 9 -12.63 34.59 -11.46
C HIS A 9 -11.84 35.60 -12.30
N LYS A 10 -12.49 36.31 -13.23
CA LYS A 10 -11.84 37.34 -14.05
C LYS A 10 -11.52 38.61 -13.26
N ILE A 11 -12.31 38.93 -12.23
CA ILE A 11 -12.15 40.14 -11.41
C ILE A 11 -11.21 39.89 -10.21
N PHE A 12 -11.40 38.78 -9.49
CA PHE A 12 -10.68 38.49 -8.23
C PHE A 12 -9.59 37.42 -8.35
N GLY A 13 -9.48 36.75 -9.51
CA GLY A 13 -8.64 35.58 -9.69
C GLY A 13 -9.30 34.28 -9.19
N THR A 14 -8.78 33.14 -9.63
CA THR A 14 -9.22 31.82 -9.14
C THR A 14 -8.88 31.65 -7.64
N PRO A 15 -9.53 30.72 -6.91
CA PRO A 15 -9.13 30.38 -5.54
C PRO A 15 -7.63 30.06 -5.43
N HIS A 16 -7.08 29.29 -6.37
CA HIS A 16 -5.65 28.96 -6.40
C HIS A 16 -4.76 30.20 -6.57
N GLN A 17 -5.11 31.11 -7.48
CA GLN A 17 -4.34 32.36 -7.67
C GLN A 17 -4.36 33.25 -6.43
N ARG A 18 -5.48 33.29 -5.70
CA ARG A 18 -5.59 34.05 -4.46
C ARG A 18 -4.72 33.44 -3.37
N LYS A 19 -4.72 32.11 -3.23
CA LYS A 19 -3.83 31.39 -2.31
C LYS A 19 -2.35 31.63 -2.64
N ILE A 20 -1.94 31.50 -3.90
CA ILE A 20 -0.54 31.72 -4.29
C ILE A 20 -0.08 33.15 -3.96
N LYS A 21 -0.95 34.16 -4.13
CA LYS A 21 -0.63 35.54 -3.78
C LYS A 21 -0.31 35.74 -2.30
N THR A 22 -0.83 34.91 -1.40
CA THR A 22 -0.52 35.03 0.04
C THR A 22 0.90 34.63 0.38
N TYR A 23 1.58 33.86 -0.48
CA TYR A 23 2.97 33.45 -0.27
C TYR A 23 4.00 34.46 -0.75
N LYS A 24 3.61 35.48 -1.51
CA LYS A 24 4.56 36.48 -2.06
C LYS A 24 5.46 37.13 -1.00
N PRO A 25 4.94 37.60 0.15
CA PRO A 25 5.79 38.19 1.19
C PRO A 25 6.81 37.19 1.74
N ILE A 26 6.41 35.93 1.93
CA ILE A 26 7.28 34.86 2.42
C ILE A 26 8.39 34.54 1.39
N LEU A 27 8.06 34.55 0.09
CA LEU A 27 9.05 34.36 -0.98
C LEU A 27 10.09 35.49 -1.01
N GLU A 28 9.67 36.73 -0.77
CA GLU A 28 10.58 37.88 -0.67
C GLU A 28 11.51 37.75 0.55
N GLU A 29 10.99 37.29 1.70
CA GLU A 29 11.79 36.98 2.88
C GLU A 29 12.81 35.85 2.62
N ILE A 30 12.38 34.75 2.00
CA ILE A 30 13.26 33.65 1.60
C ILE A 30 14.40 34.16 0.71
N ALA A 31 14.09 34.98 -0.30
CA ALA A 31 15.09 35.54 -1.20
C ALA A 31 16.10 36.44 -0.47
N ASN A 32 15.66 37.23 0.51
CA ASN A 32 16.54 38.07 1.32
C ASN A 32 17.51 37.24 2.18
N PHE A 33 17.02 36.20 2.86
CA PHE A 33 17.90 35.29 3.62
C PHE A 33 18.87 34.55 2.71
N GLN A 34 18.42 34.12 1.52
CA GLN A 34 19.25 33.37 0.58
C GLN A 34 20.45 34.20 0.11
N GLN A 35 20.30 35.52 -0.11
CA GLN A 35 21.41 36.41 -0.45
C GLN A 35 22.49 36.42 0.63
N GLY A 36 22.09 36.40 1.91
CA GLY A 36 23.03 36.29 3.03
C GLY A 36 23.74 34.94 3.03
N PHE A 37 22.99 33.84 2.96
CA PHE A 37 23.54 32.48 3.00
C PHE A 37 24.45 32.14 1.81
N ALA A 38 24.19 32.72 0.64
CA ALA A 38 25.03 32.54 -0.55
C ALA A 38 26.48 33.00 -0.33
N THR A 39 26.73 33.91 0.63
CA THR A 39 28.06 34.44 0.96
C THR A 39 28.80 33.63 2.02
N LEU A 40 28.13 32.66 2.66
CA LEU A 40 28.72 31.86 3.73
C LEU A 40 29.48 30.65 3.20
N ASP A 41 30.60 30.34 3.85
CA ASP A 41 31.32 29.08 3.64
C ASP A 41 30.50 27.90 4.16
N ASP A 42 30.76 26.71 3.60
CA ASP A 42 30.04 25.48 3.95
C ASP A 42 30.06 25.15 5.45
N GLN A 43 31.19 25.39 6.12
CA GLN A 43 31.33 25.11 7.56
C GLN A 43 30.33 25.90 8.41
N VAL A 44 30.10 27.17 8.07
CA VAL A 44 29.16 28.04 8.79
C VAL A 44 27.74 27.66 8.42
N LEU A 45 27.50 27.37 7.14
CA LEU A 45 26.17 27.03 6.64
C LEU A 45 25.65 25.72 7.26
N ALA A 46 26.50 24.70 7.40
CA ALA A 46 26.15 23.42 8.02
C ALA A 46 25.82 23.54 9.52
N GLN A 47 26.35 24.55 10.22
CA GLN A 47 26.08 24.77 11.64
C GLN A 47 24.72 25.42 11.92
N LYS A 48 24.07 26.02 10.90
CA LYS A 48 22.79 26.72 11.06
C LYS A 48 21.64 25.81 11.52
N THR A 49 21.71 24.52 11.22
CA THR A 49 20.69 23.56 11.66
C THR A 49 20.68 23.39 13.18
N ALA A 50 21.84 23.40 13.83
CA ALA A 50 21.93 23.36 15.30
C ALA A 50 21.36 24.65 15.94
N GLU A 51 21.57 25.80 15.29
CA GLU A 51 20.98 27.08 15.72
C GLU A 51 19.44 27.02 15.65
N PHE A 52 18.86 26.51 14.56
CA PHE A 52 17.41 26.36 14.44
C PHE A 52 16.83 25.39 15.46
N ARG A 53 17.46 24.23 15.69
CA ARG A 53 17.02 23.29 16.73
C ARG A 53 17.00 23.95 18.11
N SER A 54 18.04 24.71 18.46
CA SER A 54 18.08 25.44 19.73
C SER A 54 17.00 26.52 19.84
N ARG A 55 16.66 27.22 18.75
CA ARG A 55 15.56 28.20 18.72
C ARG A 55 14.18 27.53 18.91
N ILE A 56 13.98 26.36 18.31
CA ILE A 56 12.76 25.56 18.49
C ILE A 56 12.65 25.08 19.96
N GLU A 57 13.74 24.59 20.55
CA GLU A 57 13.79 24.23 21.97
C GLU A 57 13.50 25.42 22.90
N GLN A 58 13.83 26.64 22.48
CA GLN A 58 13.52 27.89 23.19
C GLN A 58 12.08 28.39 22.97
N GLY A 59 11.29 27.71 22.12
CA GLY A 59 9.86 27.97 21.92
C GLY A 59 9.49 28.67 20.61
N GLU A 60 10.42 28.92 19.69
CA GLU A 60 10.05 29.37 18.33
C GLU A 60 9.35 28.24 17.56
N SER A 61 8.29 28.57 16.82
CA SER A 61 7.58 27.59 16.00
C SER A 61 8.28 27.37 14.66
N LEU A 62 7.99 26.25 14.00
CA LEU A 62 8.45 26.01 12.62
C LEU A 62 7.99 27.11 11.65
N ASP A 63 6.82 27.70 11.91
CA ASP A 63 6.27 28.79 11.10
C ASP A 63 7.06 30.10 11.24
N ASP A 64 7.66 30.35 12.41
CA ASP A 64 8.46 31.55 12.68
C ASP A 64 9.79 31.51 11.92
N ILE A 65 10.40 30.33 11.82
CA ILE A 65 11.70 30.13 11.17
C ILE A 65 11.61 29.72 9.69
N LYS A 66 10.39 29.49 9.15
CA LYS A 66 10.22 28.84 7.84
C LYS A 66 10.92 29.54 6.69
N ALA A 67 10.90 30.88 6.65
CA ALA A 67 11.51 31.63 5.55
C ALA A 67 13.04 31.45 5.56
N GLU A 68 13.64 31.53 6.74
CA GLU A 68 15.08 31.34 6.93
C GLU A 68 15.50 29.89 6.66
N ALA A 69 14.76 28.92 7.19
CA ALA A 69 15.01 27.49 6.95
C ALA A 69 14.86 27.10 5.46
N TYR A 70 13.87 27.67 4.76
CA TYR A 70 13.69 27.46 3.32
C TYR A 70 14.85 28.04 2.52
N ALA A 71 15.32 29.24 2.87
CA ALA A 71 16.47 29.85 2.21
C ALA A 71 17.75 29.03 2.41
N LEU A 72 17.97 28.50 3.62
CA LEU A 72 19.10 27.62 3.92
C LEU A 72 19.05 26.32 3.10
N CYS A 73 17.90 25.65 3.08
CA CYS A 73 17.71 24.42 2.31
C CYS A 73 17.81 24.67 0.80
N GLN A 74 17.29 25.80 0.31
CA GLN A 74 17.41 26.21 -1.08
C GLN A 74 18.89 26.39 -1.49
N GLU A 75 19.69 27.02 -0.63
CA GLU A 75 21.13 27.18 -0.82
C GLU A 75 21.87 25.82 -0.80
N ALA A 76 21.52 24.93 0.14
CA ALA A 76 22.06 23.57 0.20
C ALA A 76 21.75 22.76 -1.06
N CYS A 77 20.55 22.88 -1.62
CA CYS A 77 20.16 22.25 -2.88
C CYS A 77 21.03 22.74 -4.04
N ASP A 78 21.21 24.06 -4.19
CA ASP A 78 22.05 24.63 -5.26
C ASP A 78 23.49 24.12 -5.17
N ARG A 79 24.05 24.06 -3.96
CA ARG A 79 25.41 23.57 -3.72
C ARG A 79 25.53 22.07 -3.98
N ARG A 80 24.77 21.23 -3.27
CA ARG A 80 24.99 19.77 -3.18
C ARG A 80 24.32 18.99 -4.31
N LEU A 81 23.22 19.49 -4.85
CA LEU A 81 22.51 18.84 -5.96
C LEU A 81 22.88 19.44 -7.31
N GLY A 82 23.31 20.70 -7.34
CA GLY A 82 23.71 21.42 -8.56
C GLY A 82 25.22 21.52 -8.71
N ILE A 83 25.84 22.44 -7.98
CA ILE A 83 27.23 22.87 -8.22
C ILE A 83 28.23 21.73 -8.05
N PHE A 84 28.01 20.82 -7.10
CA PHE A 84 28.87 19.65 -6.92
C PHE A 84 28.93 18.71 -8.13
N ASN A 85 27.99 18.80 -9.07
CA ASN A 85 28.04 18.05 -10.33
C ASN A 85 29.22 18.45 -11.22
N VAL A 86 29.94 19.54 -10.92
CA VAL A 86 31.24 19.86 -11.57
C VAL A 86 32.28 18.75 -11.36
N PHE A 87 32.17 17.98 -10.28
CA PHE A 87 33.09 16.87 -9.98
C PHE A 87 32.67 15.53 -10.61
N ASP A 88 31.46 15.43 -11.18
CA ASP A 88 31.03 14.23 -11.91
C ASP A 88 31.64 14.25 -13.32
N GLU A 89 32.46 13.24 -13.61
CA GLU A 89 33.17 13.08 -14.88
C GLU A 89 32.22 13.01 -16.09
N LYS A 90 30.96 12.57 -15.88
CA LYS A 90 29.93 12.51 -16.93
C LYS A 90 29.57 13.89 -17.49
N HIS A 91 29.76 14.95 -16.70
CA HIS A 91 29.36 16.30 -17.08
C HIS A 91 30.49 17.15 -17.68
N GLN A 92 31.73 16.66 -17.67
CA GLN A 92 32.88 17.27 -18.36
C GLN A 92 33.05 18.78 -18.08
N PHE A 93 33.00 19.17 -16.80
CA PHE A 93 33.21 20.57 -16.42
C PHE A 93 34.64 21.04 -16.72
N ASP A 94 34.75 22.23 -17.33
CA ASP A 94 36.02 22.84 -17.69
C ASP A 94 36.60 23.68 -16.54
N PHE A 95 37.42 23.04 -15.69
CA PHE A 95 38.09 23.68 -14.56
C PHE A 95 39.10 24.78 -14.96
N SER A 96 39.48 24.89 -16.23
CA SER A 96 40.39 25.97 -16.68
C SER A 96 39.74 27.36 -16.58
N GLN A 97 38.42 27.41 -16.46
CA GLN A 97 37.63 28.64 -16.30
C GLN A 97 37.67 29.21 -14.87
N LEU A 98 38.27 28.47 -13.92
CA LEU A 98 38.49 28.89 -12.53
C LEU A 98 39.86 29.55 -12.34
N SER A 99 40.00 30.41 -11.32
CA SER A 99 41.29 30.99 -10.92
C SER A 99 42.26 29.90 -10.43
N SER A 100 43.56 30.18 -10.42
CA SER A 100 44.57 29.20 -9.95
C SER A 100 44.34 28.73 -8.50
N GLU A 101 43.81 29.61 -7.65
CA GLU A 101 43.45 29.30 -6.25
C GLU A 101 42.24 28.37 -6.17
N LEU A 102 41.16 28.67 -6.90
CA LEU A 102 39.96 27.81 -6.96
C LEU A 102 40.23 26.46 -7.65
N GLN A 103 41.18 26.40 -8.58
CA GLN A 103 41.65 25.13 -9.15
C GLN A 103 42.34 24.26 -8.09
N GLN A 104 43.14 24.83 -7.18
CA GLN A 104 43.73 24.07 -6.07
C GLN A 104 42.67 23.56 -5.10
N VAL A 105 41.67 24.38 -4.79
CA VAL A 105 40.51 23.98 -3.98
C VAL A 105 39.76 22.82 -4.63
N ALA A 106 39.47 22.93 -5.94
CA ALA A 106 38.80 21.87 -6.70
C ALA A 106 39.60 20.56 -6.70
N GLN A 107 40.93 20.63 -6.88
CA GLN A 107 41.81 19.46 -6.86
C GLN A 107 41.83 18.79 -5.49
N LYS A 108 41.85 19.58 -4.41
CA LYS A 108 41.77 19.05 -3.05
C LYS A 108 40.44 18.33 -2.82
N ALA A 109 39.33 18.97 -3.16
CA ALA A 109 37.99 18.38 -3.03
C ALA A 109 37.85 17.11 -3.87
N LYS A 110 38.34 17.12 -5.12
CA LYS A 110 38.33 15.93 -5.98
C LYS A 110 39.09 14.76 -5.34
N LYS A 111 40.25 15.04 -4.74
CA LYS A 111 41.04 14.03 -4.05
C LYS A 111 40.34 13.45 -2.82
N GLU A 112 39.63 14.28 -2.04
CA GLU A 112 38.81 13.81 -0.91
C GLU A 112 37.68 12.89 -1.37
N ILE A 113 36.98 13.25 -2.45
CA ILE A 113 35.93 12.43 -3.06
C ILE A 113 36.50 11.10 -3.57
N GLU A 114 37.64 11.14 -4.28
CA GLU A 114 38.34 9.94 -4.77
C GLU A 114 38.82 9.02 -3.63
N GLN A 115 39.05 9.56 -2.43
CA GLN A 115 39.38 8.81 -1.22
C GLN A 115 38.17 8.20 -0.51
N GLY A 116 36.96 8.45 -1.02
CA GLY A 116 35.71 7.90 -0.51
C GLY A 116 34.98 8.80 0.50
N THR A 117 35.43 10.05 0.70
CA THR A 117 34.69 11.00 1.53
C THR A 117 33.34 11.30 0.88
N PRO A 118 32.21 11.16 1.60
CA PRO A 118 30.90 11.50 1.08
C PRO A 118 30.83 12.95 0.61
N ILE A 119 30.15 13.19 -0.52
CA ILE A 119 30.04 14.53 -1.15
C ILE A 119 29.54 15.60 -0.16
N TYR A 120 28.66 15.25 0.77
CA TYR A 120 28.10 16.19 1.73
C TYR A 120 29.09 16.64 2.82
N GLU A 121 30.18 15.90 3.04
CA GLU A 121 31.24 16.23 4.02
C GLU A 121 32.39 17.05 3.41
N VAL A 122 32.46 17.15 2.08
CA VAL A 122 33.48 17.93 1.37
C VAL A 122 33.07 19.39 1.37
N TYR A 123 33.89 20.27 1.96
CA TYR A 123 33.57 21.68 2.13
C TYR A 123 34.33 22.58 1.16
N LEU A 124 33.60 23.49 0.53
CA LEU A 124 34.12 24.50 -0.39
C LEU A 124 33.87 25.92 0.15
N PRO A 125 34.75 26.89 -0.17
CA PRO A 125 34.54 28.29 0.18
C PRO A 125 33.43 28.93 -0.67
N ALA A 126 32.78 29.96 -0.13
CA ALA A 126 31.71 30.72 -0.79
C ALA A 126 32.10 31.22 -2.19
N GLU A 127 33.36 31.63 -2.35
CA GLU A 127 33.91 32.14 -3.61
C GLU A 127 33.85 31.10 -4.74
N PHE A 128 34.03 29.80 -4.42
CA PHE A 128 33.93 28.74 -5.42
C PHE A 128 32.51 28.69 -6.01
N TYR A 129 31.49 28.75 -5.16
CA TYR A 129 30.11 28.77 -5.59
C TYR A 129 29.78 30.03 -6.37
N ALA A 130 30.20 31.20 -5.90
CA ALA A 130 30.02 32.46 -6.62
C ALA A 130 30.59 32.38 -8.04
N ARG A 131 31.77 31.79 -8.21
CA ARG A 131 32.38 31.63 -9.53
C ARG A 131 31.59 30.69 -10.45
N VAL A 132 31.07 29.58 -9.94
CA VAL A 132 30.22 28.67 -10.73
C VAL A 132 28.90 29.36 -11.12
N ARG A 133 28.35 30.21 -10.24
CA ARG A 133 27.16 31.02 -10.53
C ARG A 133 27.39 32.07 -11.62
N GLU A 134 28.60 32.62 -11.72
CA GLU A 134 28.95 33.51 -12.84
C GLU A 134 28.98 32.76 -14.19
N LEU A 135 29.43 31.50 -14.19
CA LEU A 135 29.44 30.66 -15.40
C LEU A 135 28.03 30.18 -15.77
N TYR A 136 27.21 29.86 -14.76
CA TYR A 136 25.84 29.39 -14.91
C TYR A 136 24.90 30.25 -14.04
N PRO A 137 24.41 31.39 -14.54
CA PRO A 137 23.64 32.34 -13.74
C PRO A 137 22.26 31.79 -13.33
N GLU A 138 21.64 31.02 -14.21
CA GLU A 138 20.31 30.45 -14.01
C GLU A 138 20.36 29.06 -13.36
N SER A 139 19.24 28.65 -12.75
CA SER A 139 19.06 27.28 -12.25
C SER A 139 18.89 26.30 -13.42
N VAL A 140 20.02 25.85 -13.98
CA VAL A 140 20.09 24.92 -15.12
C VAL A 140 20.89 23.66 -14.78
N ARG A 141 20.30 22.51 -15.06
CA ARG A 141 20.96 21.21 -14.90
C ARG A 141 22.13 21.06 -15.88
N PRO A 142 23.22 20.36 -15.49
CA PRO A 142 23.41 19.72 -14.20
C PRO A 142 23.98 20.66 -13.12
N PHE A 143 24.58 21.79 -13.49
CA PHE A 143 25.47 22.56 -12.59
C PHE A 143 24.76 23.50 -11.60
N ARG A 144 23.47 23.78 -11.77
CA ARG A 144 22.68 24.59 -10.85
C ARG A 144 21.33 23.92 -10.61
N MET A 145 20.99 23.68 -9.36
CA MET A 145 19.73 23.05 -8.94
C MET A 145 19.12 23.81 -7.76
N MET A 146 18.88 25.09 -7.98
CA MET A 146 18.18 25.95 -7.04
C MET A 146 16.66 25.85 -7.26
N PRO A 147 15.86 25.58 -6.21
CA PRO A 147 14.40 25.63 -6.30
C PRO A 147 13.89 26.94 -6.92
N PHE A 148 13.04 26.83 -7.95
CA PHE A 148 12.31 27.95 -8.54
C PHE A 148 11.22 28.48 -7.61
N GLU A 149 10.75 29.70 -7.84
CA GLU A 149 9.65 30.31 -7.07
C GLU A 149 8.41 29.39 -7.00
N VAL A 150 8.02 28.77 -8.12
CA VAL A 150 6.88 27.84 -8.16
C VAL A 150 7.10 26.59 -7.32
N GLN A 151 8.35 26.13 -7.19
CA GLN A 151 8.72 24.99 -6.34
C GLN A 151 8.71 25.40 -4.87
N LEU A 152 9.15 26.61 -4.51
CA LEU A 152 9.03 27.15 -3.16
C LEU A 152 7.57 27.30 -2.75
N VAL A 153 6.70 27.79 -3.64
CA VAL A 153 5.25 27.85 -3.40
C VAL A 153 4.67 26.45 -3.18
N GLY A 154 5.06 25.49 -4.02
CA GLY A 154 4.70 24.08 -3.82
C GLY A 154 5.14 23.57 -2.44
N GLY A 155 6.36 23.86 -2.03
CA GLY A 155 6.89 23.52 -0.71
C GLY A 155 6.10 24.11 0.44
N LEU A 156 5.75 25.40 0.35
CA LEU A 156 4.92 26.08 1.36
C LEU A 156 3.52 25.45 1.47
N VAL A 157 2.91 25.07 0.34
CA VAL A 157 1.64 24.32 0.33
C VAL A 157 1.77 22.96 1.02
N LEU A 158 2.88 22.25 0.79
CA LEU A 158 3.14 20.97 1.46
C LEU A 158 3.31 21.15 2.96
N HIS A 159 4.02 22.20 3.40
CA HIS A 159 4.21 22.47 4.83
C HIS A 159 2.89 22.75 5.58
N GLU A 160 1.89 23.31 4.91
CA GLU A 160 0.54 23.54 5.46
C GLU A 160 -0.32 22.27 5.59
N GLY A 161 0.14 21.10 5.13
CA GLY A 161 -0.67 19.87 5.13
C GLY A 161 -1.69 19.82 3.98
N ALA A 162 -1.36 20.42 2.84
CA ALA A 162 -2.21 20.44 1.65
C ALA A 162 -1.55 19.70 0.46
N ILE A 163 -2.29 19.60 -0.64
CA ILE A 163 -1.82 19.00 -1.89
C ILE A 163 -1.31 20.08 -2.84
N ALA A 164 -0.04 19.98 -3.23
CA ALA A 164 0.54 20.78 -4.29
C ALA A 164 0.37 20.07 -5.65
N GLU A 165 -0.56 20.56 -6.48
CA GLU A 165 -0.65 20.11 -7.87
C GLU A 165 0.39 20.86 -8.72
N MET A 166 1.46 20.15 -9.07
CA MET A 166 2.56 20.64 -9.89
C MET A 166 2.73 19.73 -11.11
N ALA A 167 2.66 20.32 -12.30
CA ALA A 167 2.74 19.57 -13.55
C ALA A 167 4.01 18.68 -13.62
N THR A 168 3.93 17.56 -14.34
CA THR A 168 5.07 16.65 -14.44
C THR A 168 6.26 17.34 -15.11
N GLY A 169 7.45 17.26 -14.51
CA GLY A 169 8.64 18.01 -14.97
C GLY A 169 8.84 19.36 -14.28
N GLU A 170 7.94 19.80 -13.39
CA GLU A 170 8.15 20.99 -12.55
C GLU A 170 9.10 20.75 -11.37
N GLY A 171 9.64 19.52 -11.22
CA GLY A 171 10.60 19.20 -10.16
C GLY A 171 9.99 19.00 -8.78
N LYS A 172 8.97 18.12 -8.69
CA LYS A 172 8.27 17.76 -7.44
C LYS A 172 9.22 17.33 -6.30
N THR A 173 10.17 16.45 -6.58
CA THR A 173 11.19 16.02 -5.60
C THR A 173 11.97 17.21 -5.02
N LEU A 174 12.35 18.19 -5.85
CA LEU A 174 13.06 19.39 -5.40
C LEU A 174 12.13 20.36 -4.64
N ALA A 175 10.86 20.45 -5.02
CA ALA A 175 9.87 21.25 -4.30
C ALA A 175 9.60 20.74 -2.88
N ALA A 176 9.68 19.42 -2.67
CA ALA A 176 9.58 18.80 -1.35
C ALA A 176 10.82 19.04 -0.46
N ALA A 177 11.93 19.51 -1.00
CA ALA A 177 13.19 19.61 -0.25
C ALA A 177 13.07 20.49 1.00
N CYS A 178 12.56 21.72 0.82
CA CYS A 178 12.42 22.70 1.89
C CYS A 178 11.41 22.31 2.98
N PRO A 179 10.17 21.86 2.68
CA PRO A 179 9.24 21.43 3.72
C PRO A 179 9.73 20.19 4.47
N VAL A 180 10.41 19.24 3.82
CA VAL A 180 11.02 18.09 4.52
C VAL A 180 12.07 18.59 5.51
N TYR A 181 13.01 19.42 5.06
CA TYR A 181 14.04 19.99 5.93
C TYR A 181 13.43 20.72 7.13
N LEU A 182 12.49 21.64 6.89
CA LEU A 182 11.86 22.43 7.95
C LEU A 182 11.18 21.55 9.00
N ASN A 183 10.38 20.56 8.58
CA ASN A 183 9.65 19.73 9.52
C ASN A 183 10.56 18.72 10.25
N ALA A 184 11.66 18.30 9.62
CA ALA A 184 12.66 17.44 10.25
C ALA A 184 13.43 18.16 11.38
N LEU A 185 13.40 19.50 11.44
CA LEU A 185 14.01 20.25 12.54
C LEU A 185 13.35 19.98 13.91
N SER A 186 12.11 19.47 13.95
CA SER A 186 11.48 19.10 15.22
C SER A 186 12.08 17.85 15.86
N GLY A 187 12.82 17.03 15.11
CA GLY A 187 13.36 15.75 15.57
C GLY A 187 12.32 14.63 15.72
N GLU A 188 11.04 14.91 15.48
CA GLU A 188 9.95 13.92 15.56
C GLU A 188 9.83 13.06 14.29
N GLY A 189 10.50 13.48 13.21
CA GLY A 189 10.58 12.72 11.98
C GLY A 189 9.69 13.14 10.82
N VAL A 190 10.18 12.88 9.61
CA VAL A 190 9.44 13.09 8.36
C VAL A 190 9.46 11.83 7.51
N HIS A 191 8.28 11.34 7.12
CA HIS A 191 8.16 10.26 6.15
C HIS A 191 7.91 10.81 4.74
N VAL A 192 8.73 10.41 3.78
CA VAL A 192 8.55 10.73 2.36
C VAL A 192 8.19 9.46 1.61
N ILE A 193 6.94 9.40 1.17
CA ILE A 193 6.36 8.20 0.56
C ILE A 193 6.39 8.33 -0.96
N THR A 194 6.90 7.29 -1.60
CA THR A 194 6.97 7.16 -3.06
C THR A 194 6.22 5.91 -3.53
N VAL A 195 6.03 5.79 -4.85
CA VAL A 195 5.25 4.70 -5.46
C VAL A 195 6.00 3.36 -5.47
N ASN A 196 7.34 3.36 -5.40
CA ASN A 196 8.13 2.13 -5.42
C ASN A 196 9.51 2.29 -4.78
N ASP A 197 10.10 1.17 -4.38
CA ASP A 197 11.40 1.11 -3.68
C ASP A 197 12.55 1.76 -4.45
N TYR A 198 12.54 1.68 -5.79
CA TYR A 198 13.58 2.31 -6.61
C TYR A 198 13.54 3.83 -6.49
N LEU A 199 12.35 4.44 -6.55
CA LEU A 199 12.19 5.88 -6.38
C LEU A 199 12.54 6.30 -4.94
N ALA A 200 12.12 5.53 -3.94
CA ALA A 200 12.46 5.78 -2.54
C ALA A 200 13.98 5.82 -2.34
N ALA A 201 14.70 4.78 -2.77
CA ALA A 201 16.16 4.70 -2.63
C ALA A 201 16.88 5.80 -3.42
N ARG A 202 16.47 6.03 -4.67
CA ARG A 202 17.05 7.08 -5.53
C ARG A 202 16.88 8.47 -4.92
N ASP A 203 15.70 8.79 -4.41
CA ASP A 203 15.40 10.13 -3.89
C ASP A 203 16.01 10.33 -2.50
N ALA A 204 16.09 9.29 -1.67
CA ALA A 204 16.84 9.29 -0.42
C ALA A 204 18.33 9.57 -0.66
N GLU A 205 18.95 8.88 -1.63
CA GLU A 205 20.37 9.09 -1.96
C GLU A 205 20.60 10.52 -2.51
N ASN A 206 19.75 10.97 -3.44
CA ASN A 206 19.93 12.27 -4.07
C ASN A 206 19.67 13.42 -3.10
N MET A 207 18.48 13.48 -2.48
CA MET A 207 18.12 14.57 -1.56
C MET A 207 18.92 14.49 -0.26
N GLY A 208 19.33 13.28 0.15
CA GLY A 208 20.21 13.07 1.30
C GLY A 208 21.53 13.83 1.21
N ARG A 209 22.04 14.12 0.00
CA ARG A 209 23.23 14.98 -0.15
C ARG A 209 23.02 16.39 0.41
N ALA A 210 21.82 16.94 0.28
CA ALA A 210 21.49 18.26 0.83
C ALA A 210 21.16 18.17 2.33
N TYR A 211 20.40 17.16 2.74
CA TYR A 211 20.00 16.98 4.15
C TYR A 211 21.19 16.63 5.05
N ASN A 212 22.04 15.68 4.65
CA ASN A 212 23.23 15.29 5.40
C ASN A 212 24.24 16.44 5.47
N PHE A 213 24.33 17.27 4.44
CA PHE A 213 25.17 18.48 4.47
C PHE A 213 24.69 19.48 5.53
N LEU A 214 23.37 19.58 5.71
CA LEU A 214 22.75 20.37 6.78
C LEU A 214 22.69 19.60 8.11
N GLY A 215 23.36 18.46 8.25
CA GLY A 215 23.43 17.71 9.51
C GLY A 215 22.15 16.97 9.90
N LEU A 216 21.20 16.78 8.98
CA LEU A 216 20.09 15.85 9.17
C LEU A 216 20.49 14.44 8.74
N THR A 217 19.85 13.44 9.33
CA THR A 217 20.02 12.02 8.96
C THR A 217 18.90 11.55 8.03
N VAL A 218 19.23 10.65 7.10
CA VAL A 218 18.28 10.12 6.11
C VAL A 218 18.30 8.59 6.09
N GLY A 219 17.15 7.99 6.37
CA GLY A 219 16.89 6.55 6.29
C GLY A 219 16.06 6.17 5.07
N THR A 220 16.13 4.90 4.68
CA THR A 220 15.34 4.37 3.54
C THR A 220 14.74 3.01 3.91
N ILE A 221 13.43 2.88 3.77
CA ILE A 221 12.69 1.63 3.96
C ILE A 221 12.35 1.03 2.59
N VAL A 222 12.95 -0.11 2.28
CA VAL A 222 12.71 -0.91 1.07
C VAL A 222 12.51 -2.37 1.42
N HIS A 223 11.97 -3.15 0.49
CA HIS A 223 11.76 -4.57 0.71
C HIS A 223 13.09 -5.31 0.96
N GLY A 224 13.09 -6.22 1.94
CA GLY A 224 14.23 -7.11 2.24
C GLY A 224 15.18 -6.61 3.32
N LEU A 225 14.91 -5.45 3.94
CA LEU A 225 15.63 -4.97 5.12
C LEU A 225 15.32 -5.81 6.36
N SER A 226 16.32 -5.97 7.23
CA SER A 226 16.14 -6.58 8.55
C SER A 226 15.40 -5.63 9.50
N SER A 227 14.88 -6.14 10.62
CA SER A 227 14.24 -5.30 11.64
C SER A 227 15.19 -4.26 12.23
N GLU A 228 16.48 -4.59 12.37
CA GLU A 228 17.51 -3.67 12.85
C GLU A 228 17.74 -2.52 11.87
N ASP A 229 17.90 -2.83 10.57
CA ASP A 229 18.06 -1.81 9.52
C ASP A 229 16.83 -0.88 9.42
N ARG A 230 15.61 -1.44 9.61
CA ARG A 230 14.37 -0.66 9.64
C ARG A 230 14.37 0.30 10.81
N LYS A 231 14.72 -0.18 12.01
CA LYS A 231 14.77 0.64 13.22
C LYS A 231 15.76 1.79 13.10
N GLU A 232 16.95 1.55 12.55
CA GLU A 232 17.92 2.60 12.24
C GLU A 232 17.35 3.62 11.23
N SER A 233 16.70 3.14 10.17
CA SER A 233 16.10 3.99 9.14
C SER A 233 14.92 4.85 9.63
N TYR A 234 14.12 4.32 10.57
CA TYR A 234 13.04 5.08 11.22
C TYR A 234 13.55 6.07 12.27
N ALA A 235 14.72 5.81 12.86
CA ALA A 235 15.35 6.73 13.80
C ALA A 235 15.92 7.99 13.13
N ALA A 236 16.19 7.94 11.82
CA ALA A 236 16.67 9.09 11.05
C ALA A 236 15.70 10.28 11.07
N ASP A 237 16.17 11.51 10.84
CA ASP A 237 15.31 12.71 10.79
C ASP A 237 14.31 12.65 9.61
N VAL A 238 14.74 12.07 8.49
CA VAL A 238 13.93 11.87 7.28
C VAL A 238 13.97 10.39 6.87
N THR A 239 12.83 9.79 6.61
CA THR A 239 12.72 8.39 6.18
C THR A 239 11.98 8.31 4.85
N TYR A 240 12.63 7.82 3.82
CA TYR A 240 12.01 7.53 2.52
C TYR A 240 11.49 6.09 2.48
N GLY A 241 10.41 5.83 1.76
CA GLY A 241 9.91 4.47 1.57
C GLY A 241 8.66 4.42 0.71
N THR A 242 7.98 3.27 0.73
CA THR A 242 6.69 3.08 0.04
C THR A 242 5.55 2.95 1.04
N ASN A 243 4.35 3.34 0.62
CA ASN A 243 3.12 3.20 1.40
C ASN A 243 2.92 1.76 1.93
N ASN A 244 3.26 0.75 1.13
CA ASN A 244 3.16 -0.64 1.53
C ASN A 244 4.11 -0.97 2.70
N GLU A 245 5.39 -0.62 2.59
CA GLU A 245 6.36 -0.90 3.64
C GLU A 245 6.00 -0.19 4.96
N PHE A 246 5.68 1.10 4.91
CA PHE A 246 5.25 1.86 6.08
C PHE A 246 3.97 1.30 6.71
N GLY A 247 2.98 0.91 5.90
CA GLY A 247 1.74 0.35 6.41
C GLY A 247 1.92 -1.05 7.00
N PHE A 248 2.75 -1.91 6.39
CA PHE A 248 3.04 -3.23 6.93
C PHE A 248 3.92 -3.19 8.17
N ASP A 249 4.89 -2.27 8.26
CA ASP A 249 5.66 -2.05 9.49
C ASP A 249 4.75 -1.59 10.63
N TYR A 250 3.79 -0.70 10.37
CA TYR A 250 2.77 -0.34 11.36
C TYR A 250 1.94 -1.56 11.81
N LEU A 251 1.52 -2.44 10.88
CA LEU A 251 0.79 -3.65 11.25
C LEU A 251 1.66 -4.62 12.07
N ARG A 252 2.94 -4.78 11.71
CA ARG A 252 3.91 -5.61 12.43
C ARG A 252 4.19 -5.08 13.83
N ASP A 253 4.39 -3.78 13.98
CA ASP A 253 4.62 -3.14 15.28
C ASP A 253 3.44 -3.35 16.23
N ASN A 254 2.21 -3.30 15.72
CA ASN A 254 1.02 -3.59 16.52
C ASN A 254 0.81 -5.09 16.81
N MET A 255 1.63 -5.97 16.22
CA MET A 255 1.70 -7.41 16.54
C MET A 255 2.95 -7.78 17.35
N ALA A 256 3.86 -6.83 17.62
CA ALA A 256 5.08 -7.08 18.39
C ALA A 256 4.76 -7.52 19.82
N THR A 257 5.55 -8.46 20.35
CA THR A 257 5.45 -8.92 21.75
C THR A 257 6.44 -8.22 22.66
N ASP A 258 7.53 -7.71 22.09
CA ASP A 258 8.63 -7.08 22.80
C ASP A 258 8.91 -5.70 22.19
N LEU A 259 9.31 -4.75 23.02
CA LEU A 259 9.64 -3.37 22.59
C LEU A 259 10.81 -3.32 21.60
N GLU A 260 11.70 -4.31 21.64
CA GLU A 260 12.85 -4.38 20.73
C GLU A 260 12.41 -4.60 19.29
N ASP A 261 11.30 -5.32 19.08
CA ASP A 261 10.76 -5.67 17.76
C ASP A 261 9.98 -4.53 17.09
N VAL A 262 9.64 -3.47 17.85
CA VAL A 262 9.00 -2.27 17.30
C VAL A 262 10.03 -1.46 16.51
N VAL A 263 9.71 -1.18 15.25
CA VAL A 263 10.61 -0.46 14.33
C VAL A 263 10.21 0.98 14.08
N GLN A 264 8.92 1.31 14.05
CA GLN A 264 8.46 2.69 13.81
C GLN A 264 8.53 3.54 15.07
N ARG A 265 8.59 4.85 14.84
CA ARG A 265 8.35 5.90 15.83
C ARG A 265 6.97 6.55 15.61
N PRO A 266 6.49 7.41 16.52
CA PRO A 266 5.22 8.11 16.35
C PRO A 266 5.09 8.82 15.00
N LEU A 267 3.91 8.73 14.38
CA LEU A 267 3.65 9.26 13.04
C LEU A 267 3.45 10.78 13.07
N ASN A 268 4.47 11.54 12.67
CA ASN A 268 4.42 13.00 12.74
C ASN A 268 4.03 13.67 11.41
N TYR A 269 4.97 13.84 10.48
CA TYR A 269 4.74 14.50 9.19
C TYR A 269 4.97 13.55 8.03
N CYS A 270 4.03 13.54 7.08
CA CYS A 270 4.13 12.74 5.85
C CYS A 270 3.99 13.62 4.60
N ILE A 271 4.86 13.40 3.63
CA ILE A 271 4.70 13.87 2.25
C ILE A 271 4.51 12.65 1.33
N VAL A 272 3.36 12.58 0.67
CA VAL A 272 3.08 11.54 -0.31
C VAL A 272 3.38 12.07 -1.72
N ASP A 273 4.44 11.57 -2.35
CA ASP A 273 4.67 11.79 -3.78
C ASP A 273 3.66 10.97 -4.60
N GLU A 274 3.20 11.55 -5.71
CA GLU A 274 2.17 10.96 -6.56
C GLU A 274 0.92 10.56 -5.75
N VAL A 275 0.48 11.48 -4.89
CA VAL A 275 -0.60 11.29 -3.89
C VAL A 275 -1.90 10.74 -4.48
N ASP A 276 -2.20 11.08 -5.73
CA ASP A 276 -3.38 10.60 -6.44
C ASP A 276 -3.32 9.12 -6.80
N SER A 277 -2.16 8.50 -6.87
CA SER A 277 -2.12 7.05 -7.03
C SER A 277 -2.07 6.31 -5.72
N ILE A 278 -1.39 6.84 -4.73
CA ILE A 278 -1.30 6.16 -3.44
C ILE A 278 -2.65 6.26 -2.70
N LEU A 279 -3.21 7.47 -2.59
CA LEU A 279 -4.41 7.71 -1.78
C LEU A 279 -5.74 7.49 -2.53
N ILE A 280 -5.71 7.26 -3.85
CA ILE A 280 -6.91 7.01 -4.67
C ILE A 280 -6.80 5.68 -5.43
N ASP A 281 -5.74 5.44 -6.21
CA ASP A 281 -5.65 4.21 -7.02
C ASP A 281 -5.36 2.97 -6.17
N GLU A 282 -4.38 3.03 -5.28
CA GLU A 282 -3.96 1.92 -4.41
C GLU A 282 -4.87 1.77 -3.18
N ALA A 283 -5.55 2.85 -2.79
CA ALA A 283 -6.54 2.87 -1.71
C ALA A 283 -7.84 2.09 -2.00
N ARG A 284 -7.87 1.29 -3.07
CA ARG A 284 -8.97 0.36 -3.41
C ARG A 284 -8.91 -0.94 -2.61
N THR A 285 -7.74 -1.31 -2.09
CA THR A 285 -7.55 -2.55 -1.32
C THR A 285 -6.86 -2.24 0.00
N PRO A 286 -7.28 -2.84 1.12
CA PRO A 286 -6.60 -2.69 2.40
C PRO A 286 -5.28 -3.47 2.42
N LEU A 287 -4.40 -3.11 3.36
CA LEU A 287 -3.23 -3.90 3.73
C LEU A 287 -3.66 -5.01 4.68
N ILE A 288 -3.24 -6.24 4.42
CA ILE A 288 -3.65 -7.42 5.18
C ILE A 288 -2.41 -8.28 5.46
N ILE A 289 -2.19 -8.59 6.74
CA ILE A 289 -1.31 -9.67 7.18
C ILE A 289 -2.18 -10.89 7.46
N SER A 290 -1.88 -12.01 6.80
CA SER A 290 -2.58 -13.27 7.01
C SER A 290 -1.64 -14.34 7.55
N GLY A 291 -2.18 -15.24 8.37
CA GLY A 291 -1.48 -16.41 8.90
C GLY A 291 -2.38 -17.62 8.96
N PRO A 292 -1.83 -18.82 9.21
CA PRO A 292 -2.62 -20.04 9.29
C PRO A 292 -3.61 -19.96 10.46
N ALA A 293 -4.87 -20.29 10.20
CA ALA A 293 -5.91 -20.41 11.22
C ALA A 293 -5.68 -21.65 12.07
N GLU A 294 -5.92 -21.53 13.38
CA GLU A 294 -6.00 -22.68 14.28
C GLU A 294 -7.45 -23.22 14.22
N ASP A 295 -7.60 -24.45 13.73
CA ASP A 295 -8.78 -25.31 13.89
C ASP A 295 -10.13 -24.87 13.27
N SER A 296 -10.19 -24.69 11.94
CA SER A 296 -11.46 -24.63 11.17
C SER A 296 -11.79 -25.90 10.35
N THR A 297 -10.91 -26.91 10.31
CA THR A 297 -11.08 -28.10 9.46
C THR A 297 -12.35 -28.90 9.78
N ASP A 298 -12.72 -28.98 11.05
CA ASP A 298 -13.89 -29.74 11.49
C ASP A 298 -15.21 -29.07 11.08
N LYS A 299 -15.23 -27.73 10.99
CA LYS A 299 -16.42 -26.98 10.54
C LYS A 299 -16.72 -27.24 9.08
N TYR A 300 -15.70 -27.30 8.21
CA TYR A 300 -15.88 -27.70 6.81
C TYR A 300 -16.44 -29.11 6.66
N GLN A 301 -15.97 -30.07 7.47
CA GLN A 301 -16.52 -31.41 7.46
C GLN A 301 -18.00 -31.42 7.89
N LYS A 302 -18.33 -30.75 9.01
CA LYS A 302 -19.72 -30.64 9.48
C LYS A 302 -20.62 -29.96 8.46
N ALA A 303 -20.20 -28.83 7.88
CA ALA A 303 -20.96 -28.16 6.83
C ALA A 303 -21.18 -29.08 5.62
N ASN A 304 -20.14 -29.81 5.18
CA ASN A 304 -20.27 -30.78 4.08
C ASN A 304 -21.29 -31.89 4.38
N THR A 305 -21.43 -32.35 5.63
CA THR A 305 -22.38 -33.41 5.99
C THR A 305 -23.84 -32.99 5.83
N ILE A 306 -24.16 -31.70 5.97
CA ILE A 306 -25.55 -31.21 5.91
C ILE A 306 -26.00 -30.87 4.48
N ILE A 307 -25.06 -30.49 3.58
CA ILE A 307 -25.40 -30.03 2.22
C ILE A 307 -26.24 -31.02 1.40
N PRO A 308 -25.97 -32.35 1.40
CA PRO A 308 -26.78 -33.30 0.64
C PRO A 308 -28.27 -33.34 1.01
N SER A 309 -28.64 -32.78 2.17
CA SER A 309 -30.03 -32.71 2.63
C SER A 309 -30.79 -31.48 2.08
N LEU A 310 -30.08 -30.48 1.55
CA LEU A 310 -30.66 -29.25 0.99
C LEU A 310 -31.04 -29.43 -0.48
N LYS A 311 -32.19 -28.87 -0.89
CA LYS A 311 -32.74 -28.98 -2.24
C LYS A 311 -32.75 -27.64 -2.97
N ILE A 312 -32.28 -27.67 -4.21
CA ILE A 312 -32.33 -26.54 -5.14
C ILE A 312 -33.77 -26.10 -5.41
N ASN A 313 -34.00 -24.78 -5.49
CA ASN A 313 -35.30 -24.11 -5.64
C ASN A 313 -36.30 -24.29 -4.49
N THR A 314 -35.91 -24.95 -3.39
CA THR A 314 -36.72 -25.02 -2.16
C THR A 314 -35.94 -24.41 -1.00
N ASP A 315 -34.76 -24.94 -0.72
CA ASP A 315 -33.91 -24.54 0.42
C ASP A 315 -32.86 -23.50 0.00
N PHE A 316 -32.48 -23.49 -1.29
CA PHE A 316 -31.59 -22.48 -1.85
C PHE A 316 -31.85 -22.26 -3.34
N SER A 317 -31.52 -21.09 -3.86
CA SER A 317 -31.53 -20.75 -5.28
C SER A 317 -30.11 -20.74 -5.85
N TYR A 318 -29.98 -21.03 -7.14
CA TYR A 318 -28.71 -20.98 -7.87
C TYR A 318 -28.93 -20.31 -9.23
N ASP A 319 -28.14 -19.29 -9.52
CA ASP A 319 -28.11 -18.63 -10.83
C ASP A 319 -26.87 -19.09 -11.61
N GLU A 320 -27.09 -19.88 -12.67
CA GLU A 320 -26.03 -20.43 -13.52
C GLU A 320 -25.18 -19.36 -14.23
N LYS A 321 -25.75 -18.17 -14.53
CA LYS A 321 -25.01 -17.11 -15.25
C LYS A 321 -24.05 -16.38 -14.33
N THR A 322 -24.49 -16.11 -13.10
CA THR A 322 -23.69 -15.36 -12.12
C THR A 322 -22.94 -16.30 -11.17
N LYS A 323 -23.16 -17.62 -11.26
CA LYS A 323 -22.69 -18.67 -10.33
C LYS A 323 -23.00 -18.30 -8.87
N ASN A 324 -24.09 -17.58 -8.62
CA ASN A 324 -24.48 -17.07 -7.31
C ASN A 324 -25.47 -18.03 -6.63
N ILE A 325 -25.29 -18.27 -5.33
CA ILE A 325 -26.12 -19.16 -4.51
C ILE A 325 -26.71 -18.36 -3.36
N GLN A 326 -28.00 -18.55 -3.08
CA GLN A 326 -28.66 -17.90 -1.96
C GLN A 326 -29.54 -18.90 -1.20
N LEU A 327 -29.45 -18.94 0.13
CA LEU A 327 -30.43 -19.67 0.94
C LEU A 327 -31.80 -18.99 0.87
N THR A 328 -32.85 -19.81 0.85
CA THR A 328 -34.20 -19.34 1.12
C THR A 328 -34.46 -19.34 2.63
N ASP A 329 -35.50 -18.65 3.08
CA ASP A 329 -35.92 -18.68 4.50
C ASP A 329 -36.15 -20.11 5.02
N GLN A 330 -36.66 -21.00 4.15
CA GLN A 330 -36.84 -22.42 4.49
C GLN A 330 -35.51 -23.16 4.65
N GLY A 331 -34.53 -22.88 3.77
CA GLY A 331 -33.20 -23.45 3.88
C GLY A 331 -32.46 -23.00 5.12
N VAL A 332 -32.63 -21.74 5.54
CA VAL A 332 -32.06 -21.20 6.79
C VAL A 332 -32.55 -22.01 7.99
N VAL A 333 -33.86 -22.18 8.13
CA VAL A 333 -34.46 -22.97 9.23
C VAL A 333 -34.00 -24.43 9.20
N LEU A 334 -33.84 -25.00 8.01
CA LEU A 334 -33.36 -26.38 7.86
C LEU A 334 -31.88 -26.51 8.26
N VAL A 335 -31.04 -25.55 7.87
CA VAL A 335 -29.63 -25.48 8.27
C VAL A 335 -29.50 -25.33 9.79
N GLU A 336 -30.28 -24.43 10.40
CA GLU A 336 -30.31 -24.22 11.85
C GLU A 336 -30.62 -25.52 12.60
N LYS A 337 -31.66 -26.24 12.13
CA LYS A 337 -32.05 -27.53 12.69
C LYS A 337 -30.99 -28.62 12.51
N LEU A 338 -30.34 -28.68 11.35
CA LEU A 338 -29.33 -29.72 11.05
C LEU A 338 -28.03 -29.48 11.81
N LEU A 339 -27.66 -28.22 12.06
CA LEU A 339 -26.48 -27.86 12.85
C LEU A 339 -26.77 -27.81 14.36
N GLY A 340 -28.04 -27.77 14.77
CA GLY A 340 -28.44 -27.64 16.17
C GLY A 340 -28.20 -26.24 16.73
N ILE A 341 -28.34 -25.20 15.90
CA ILE A 341 -28.08 -23.80 16.24
C ILE A 341 -29.39 -22.98 16.25
N SER A 342 -29.38 -21.85 16.96
CA SER A 342 -30.57 -21.01 17.18
C SER A 342 -30.85 -20.06 15.99
N ASN A 343 -29.88 -19.23 15.63
CA ASN A 343 -30.00 -18.21 14.60
C ASN A 343 -28.74 -18.18 13.72
N LEU A 344 -28.89 -18.59 12.46
CA LEU A 344 -27.79 -18.67 11.49
C LEU A 344 -27.19 -17.29 11.14
N TYR A 345 -27.96 -16.21 11.23
CA TYR A 345 -27.51 -14.85 10.87
C TYR A 345 -27.18 -13.96 12.07
N GLY A 346 -27.20 -14.50 13.30
CA GLY A 346 -26.86 -13.78 14.53
C GLY A 346 -25.62 -14.37 15.19
N GLU A 347 -25.79 -14.91 16.39
CA GLU A 347 -24.74 -15.55 17.23
C GLU A 347 -23.94 -16.64 16.51
N HIS A 348 -24.47 -17.21 15.41
CA HIS A 348 -23.83 -18.27 14.64
C HIS A 348 -23.53 -17.88 13.19
N ALA A 349 -23.35 -16.58 12.93
CA ALA A 349 -23.08 -16.03 11.60
C ALA A 349 -21.86 -16.67 10.92
N GLU A 350 -20.90 -17.22 11.66
CA GLU A 350 -19.75 -17.91 11.06
C GLU A 350 -20.16 -19.16 10.25
N TRP A 351 -21.27 -19.81 10.60
CA TRP A 351 -21.77 -20.98 9.86
C TRP A 351 -22.33 -20.64 8.48
N VAL A 352 -22.69 -19.38 8.24
CA VAL A 352 -23.10 -18.91 6.90
C VAL A 352 -21.97 -19.13 5.91
N HIS A 353 -20.75 -18.70 6.27
CA HIS A 353 -19.58 -18.85 5.41
C HIS A 353 -19.34 -20.32 5.06
N PHE A 354 -19.20 -21.20 6.06
CA PHE A 354 -18.94 -22.63 5.82
C PHE A 354 -20.05 -23.30 5.02
N THR A 355 -21.31 -23.00 5.31
CA THR A 355 -22.47 -23.57 4.60
C THR A 355 -22.52 -23.08 3.16
N MET A 356 -22.26 -21.79 2.91
CA MET A 356 -22.23 -21.22 1.56
C MET A 356 -21.09 -21.76 0.73
N GLN A 357 -19.89 -21.88 1.29
CA GLN A 357 -18.77 -22.46 0.56
C GLN A 357 -18.98 -23.95 0.27
N ALA A 358 -19.59 -24.69 1.20
CA ALA A 358 -19.97 -26.09 0.96
C ALA A 358 -21.04 -26.20 -0.13
N LEU A 359 -22.10 -25.38 -0.11
CA LEU A 359 -23.09 -25.32 -1.18
C LEU A 359 -22.46 -24.97 -2.53
N ARG A 360 -21.55 -24.01 -2.56
CA ARG A 360 -20.82 -23.59 -3.75
C ARG A 360 -19.94 -24.71 -4.30
N ALA A 361 -19.20 -25.39 -3.44
CA ALA A 361 -18.41 -26.56 -3.78
C ALA A 361 -19.28 -27.68 -4.38
N HIS A 362 -20.50 -27.89 -3.88
CA HIS A 362 -21.42 -28.92 -4.38
C HIS A 362 -22.10 -28.56 -5.70
N VAL A 363 -22.59 -27.32 -5.83
CA VAL A 363 -23.50 -26.90 -6.91
C VAL A 363 -22.78 -26.20 -8.06
N ALA A 364 -21.82 -25.33 -7.76
CA ALA A 364 -21.17 -24.47 -8.75
C ALA A 364 -19.88 -25.07 -9.33
N PHE A 365 -19.28 -26.07 -8.67
CA PHE A 365 -18.00 -26.66 -9.04
C PHE A 365 -18.09 -28.18 -9.23
N SER A 366 -17.68 -28.62 -10.42
CA SER A 366 -17.73 -30.00 -10.86
C SER A 366 -16.33 -30.62 -10.93
N LYS A 367 -16.23 -31.83 -10.40
CA LYS A 367 -15.03 -32.67 -10.54
C LYS A 367 -14.80 -33.01 -12.01
N ASP A 368 -13.54 -33.03 -12.42
CA ASP A 368 -13.05 -33.26 -13.77
C ASP A 368 -13.39 -32.15 -14.79
N VAL A 369 -13.99 -31.05 -14.34
CA VAL A 369 -14.26 -29.85 -15.16
C VAL A 369 -13.53 -28.64 -14.57
N ASP A 370 -13.87 -28.28 -13.33
CA ASP A 370 -13.29 -27.10 -12.66
C ASP A 370 -12.04 -27.48 -11.83
N TYR A 371 -11.98 -28.71 -11.33
CA TYR A 371 -10.86 -29.24 -10.57
C TYR A 371 -10.77 -30.76 -10.69
N ILE A 372 -9.63 -31.34 -10.35
CA ILE A 372 -9.43 -32.78 -10.18
C ILE A 372 -8.88 -33.10 -8.79
N VAL A 373 -8.99 -34.36 -8.38
CA VAL A 373 -8.31 -34.87 -7.18
C VAL A 373 -7.13 -35.72 -7.63
N LYS A 374 -5.91 -35.30 -7.30
CA LYS A 374 -4.66 -35.98 -7.67
C LYS A 374 -3.77 -36.06 -6.43
N ASP A 375 -3.21 -37.25 -6.18
CA ASP A 375 -2.33 -37.52 -5.02
C ASP A 375 -2.93 -37.14 -3.65
N GLY A 376 -4.27 -37.23 -3.52
CA GLY A 376 -4.96 -36.80 -2.31
C GLY A 376 -4.96 -35.27 -2.13
N GLU A 377 -4.94 -34.50 -3.21
CA GLU A 377 -5.08 -33.05 -3.20
C GLU A 377 -6.04 -32.57 -4.30
N VAL A 378 -6.77 -31.48 -4.04
CA VAL A 378 -7.58 -30.77 -5.05
C VAL A 378 -6.67 -29.89 -5.91
N VAL A 379 -6.70 -30.09 -7.23
CA VAL A 379 -5.92 -29.32 -8.22
C VAL A 379 -6.88 -28.65 -9.20
N ILE A 380 -6.74 -27.33 -9.37
CA ILE A 380 -7.61 -26.53 -10.26
C ILE A 380 -7.31 -26.86 -11.73
N VAL A 381 -8.37 -26.96 -12.54
CA VAL A 381 -8.28 -27.08 -14.00
C VAL A 381 -8.60 -25.71 -14.62
N ASP A 382 -7.75 -25.23 -15.50
CA ASP A 382 -8.02 -24.00 -16.25
C ASP A 382 -9.12 -24.22 -17.28
N GLU A 383 -10.23 -23.48 -17.17
CA GLU A 383 -11.44 -23.63 -18.02
C GLU A 383 -11.14 -23.47 -19.53
N ASN A 384 -10.14 -22.67 -19.91
CA ASN A 384 -9.84 -22.37 -21.31
C ASN A 384 -8.84 -23.33 -21.93
N THR A 385 -7.91 -23.85 -21.14
CA THR A 385 -6.76 -24.63 -21.63
C THR A 385 -6.78 -26.10 -21.19
N GLY A 386 -7.61 -26.46 -20.22
CA GLY A 386 -7.65 -27.79 -19.60
C GLY A 386 -6.37 -28.16 -18.84
N ARG A 387 -5.49 -27.18 -18.58
CA ARG A 387 -4.22 -27.41 -17.89
C ARG A 387 -4.43 -27.46 -16.39
N LEU A 388 -3.65 -28.34 -15.74
CA LEU A 388 -3.59 -28.43 -14.28
C LEU A 388 -2.80 -27.27 -13.72
N MET A 389 -3.42 -26.52 -12.80
CA MET A 389 -2.85 -25.34 -12.16
C MET A 389 -2.25 -25.72 -10.79
N GLU A 390 -1.15 -26.47 -10.81
CA GLU A 390 -0.47 -26.93 -9.59
C GLU A 390 0.03 -25.73 -8.75
N GLY A 391 -0.31 -25.73 -7.47
CA GLY A 391 0.00 -24.66 -6.51
C GLY A 391 -0.98 -23.48 -6.49
N ARG A 392 -2.05 -23.48 -7.30
CA ARG A 392 -3.16 -22.54 -7.18
C ARG A 392 -4.27 -23.12 -6.30
N ARG A 393 -4.93 -22.27 -5.54
CA ARG A 393 -6.08 -22.61 -4.69
C ARG A 393 -7.22 -21.61 -4.90
N TYR A 394 -8.43 -22.05 -4.61
CA TYR A 394 -9.58 -21.15 -4.52
C TYR A 394 -9.53 -20.40 -3.19
N SER A 395 -9.95 -19.15 -3.18
CA SER A 395 -9.96 -18.27 -2.00
C SER A 395 -11.23 -18.45 -1.16
N GLU A 396 -11.30 -17.77 0.00
CA GLU A 396 -12.51 -17.66 0.84
C GLU A 396 -13.08 -19.03 1.25
N GLY A 397 -12.23 -19.96 1.68
CA GLY A 397 -12.68 -21.27 2.15
C GLY A 397 -13.25 -22.23 1.11
N LEU A 398 -13.39 -21.81 -0.16
CA LEU A 398 -13.93 -22.66 -1.23
C LEU A 398 -13.03 -23.88 -1.50
N HIS A 399 -11.70 -23.70 -1.43
CA HIS A 399 -10.79 -24.82 -1.65
C HIS A 399 -10.91 -25.87 -0.54
N GLN A 400 -11.07 -25.43 0.70
CA GLN A 400 -11.27 -26.27 1.88
C GLN A 400 -12.63 -26.98 1.83
N ALA A 401 -13.68 -26.28 1.37
CA ALA A 401 -14.98 -26.89 1.12
C ALA A 401 -14.93 -27.96 0.02
N LEU A 402 -14.12 -27.77 -1.04
CA LEU A 402 -13.87 -28.78 -2.06
C LEU A 402 -13.04 -29.96 -1.52
N GLU A 403 -12.01 -29.71 -0.71
CA GLU A 403 -11.26 -30.75 -0.01
C GLU A 403 -12.18 -31.57 0.90
N ALA A 404 -13.10 -30.92 1.63
CA ALA A 404 -14.10 -31.59 2.45
C ALA A 404 -15.12 -32.40 1.63
N LYS A 405 -15.64 -31.83 0.53
CA LYS A 405 -16.56 -32.50 -0.40
C LYS A 405 -15.98 -33.81 -0.93
N GLU A 406 -14.70 -33.79 -1.28
CA GLU A 406 -14.02 -34.93 -1.89
C GLU A 406 -13.39 -35.89 -0.86
N GLY A 407 -13.54 -35.62 0.44
CA GLY A 407 -12.98 -36.45 1.52
C GLY A 407 -11.45 -36.42 1.57
N VAL A 408 -10.85 -35.32 1.12
CA VAL A 408 -9.41 -35.08 1.09
C VAL A 408 -8.96 -34.40 2.38
N SER A 409 -7.67 -34.50 2.73
CA SER A 409 -7.10 -33.78 3.87
C SER A 409 -7.30 -32.28 3.72
N ILE A 410 -8.13 -31.70 4.59
CA ILE A 410 -8.44 -30.27 4.56
C ILE A 410 -7.23 -29.51 5.09
N ARG A 411 -6.73 -28.59 4.29
CA ARG A 411 -5.59 -27.76 4.68
C ARG A 411 -6.10 -26.53 5.42
N ARG A 412 -5.36 -26.12 6.45
CA ARG A 412 -5.72 -24.95 7.28
C ARG A 412 -5.92 -23.72 6.40
N GLU A 413 -6.93 -22.94 6.75
CA GLU A 413 -7.18 -21.66 6.12
C GLU A 413 -6.14 -20.63 6.52
N ASN A 414 -6.07 -19.55 5.75
CA ASN A 414 -5.40 -18.35 6.20
C ASN A 414 -6.45 -17.40 6.77
N GLN A 415 -6.23 -16.90 7.97
CA GLN A 415 -7.04 -15.88 8.61
C GLN A 415 -6.32 -14.53 8.61
N THR A 416 -7.10 -13.44 8.65
CA THR A 416 -6.58 -12.09 8.84
C THR A 416 -6.02 -11.94 10.26
N LEU A 417 -4.75 -11.62 10.39
CA LEU A 417 -4.09 -11.32 11.68
C LEU A 417 -4.11 -9.83 11.99
N ALA A 418 -3.94 -9.00 10.95
CA ALA A 418 -3.99 -7.55 11.06
C ALA A 418 -4.40 -6.97 9.71
N THR A 419 -5.16 -5.88 9.74
CA THR A 419 -5.58 -5.17 8.53
C THR A 419 -5.71 -3.68 8.79
N ILE A 420 -5.44 -2.85 7.78
CA ILE A 420 -5.71 -1.41 7.79
C ILE A 420 -5.90 -0.90 6.36
N THR A 421 -6.81 0.04 6.16
CA THR A 421 -6.89 0.77 4.88
C THR A 421 -5.83 1.88 4.80
N PHE A 422 -5.32 2.18 3.60
CA PHE A 422 -4.43 3.34 3.43
C PHE A 422 -5.07 4.63 3.95
N GLN A 423 -6.36 4.82 3.71
CA GLN A 423 -7.14 5.94 4.20
C GLN A 423 -6.94 6.14 5.71
N ASN A 424 -7.20 5.11 6.51
CA ASN A 424 -7.08 5.21 7.97
C ASN A 424 -5.62 5.26 8.42
N TYR A 425 -4.69 4.58 7.73
CA TYR A 425 -3.27 4.69 8.03
C TYR A 425 -2.75 6.13 7.91
N PHE A 426 -3.00 6.78 6.77
CA PHE A 426 -2.51 8.13 6.51
C PHE A 426 -3.20 9.20 7.38
N ARG A 427 -4.45 8.96 7.82
CA ARG A 427 -5.16 9.84 8.76
C ARG A 427 -4.55 9.88 10.16
N MET A 428 -3.65 8.95 10.51
CA MET A 428 -2.98 8.93 11.82
C MET A 428 -1.81 9.92 11.92
N TYR A 429 -1.28 10.42 10.81
CA TYR A 429 -0.21 11.41 10.85
C TYR A 429 -0.71 12.74 11.41
N ASN A 430 0.06 13.38 12.28
CA ASN A 430 -0.24 14.73 12.79
C ASN A 430 -0.39 15.73 11.65
N LYS A 431 0.42 15.59 10.59
CA LYS A 431 0.33 16.39 9.39
C LYS A 431 0.56 15.54 8.14
N LEU A 432 -0.39 15.61 7.21
CA LEU A 432 -0.34 14.89 5.93
C LEU A 432 -0.33 15.89 4.78
N SER A 433 0.59 15.73 3.85
CA SER A 433 0.70 16.54 2.63
C SER A 433 0.98 15.64 1.42
N GLY A 434 0.79 16.17 0.22
CA GLY A 434 1.01 15.39 -0.99
C GLY A 434 1.29 16.23 -2.22
N MET A 435 1.97 15.64 -3.20
CA MET A 435 2.27 16.29 -4.46
C MET A 435 1.91 15.38 -5.62
N THR A 436 1.40 15.96 -6.70
CA THR A 436 1.10 15.22 -7.94
C THR A 436 0.92 16.19 -9.10
N GLY A 437 0.89 15.69 -10.34
CA GLY A 437 0.54 16.49 -11.51
C GLY A 437 -0.95 16.64 -11.77
N THR A 438 -1.81 15.89 -11.06
CA THR A 438 -3.21 15.74 -11.43
C THR A 438 -4.14 15.47 -10.24
N ALA A 439 -4.24 16.37 -9.25
CA ALA A 439 -5.06 16.19 -8.04
C ALA A 439 -6.45 16.85 -8.13
N GLU A 440 -6.61 17.93 -8.89
CA GLU A 440 -7.79 18.80 -8.90
C GLU A 440 -9.08 18.04 -9.26
N THR A 441 -8.97 16.96 -10.05
CA THR A 441 -10.12 16.11 -10.38
C THR A 441 -10.72 15.43 -9.15
N GLU A 442 -9.87 15.08 -8.17
CA GLU A 442 -10.23 14.38 -6.93
C GLU A 442 -10.16 15.28 -5.69
N ALA A 443 -10.05 16.60 -5.86
CA ALA A 443 -9.91 17.56 -4.75
C ALA A 443 -11.01 17.41 -3.68
N SER A 444 -12.23 17.03 -4.08
CA SER A 444 -13.33 16.80 -3.15
C SER A 444 -13.18 15.51 -2.33
N GLU A 445 -12.54 14.48 -2.88
CA GLU A 445 -12.24 13.23 -2.17
C GLU A 445 -11.12 13.46 -1.16
N PHE A 446 -10.04 14.14 -1.59
CA PHE A 446 -8.93 14.50 -0.69
C PHE A 446 -9.39 15.32 0.52
N LEU A 447 -10.25 16.32 0.29
CA LEU A 447 -10.76 17.14 1.38
C LEU A 447 -11.68 16.35 2.31
N LYS A 448 -12.56 15.48 1.78
CA LYS A 448 -13.53 14.75 2.61
C LYS A 448 -12.90 13.61 3.42
N ILE A 449 -11.93 12.91 2.85
CA ILE A 449 -11.34 11.72 3.49
C ILE A 449 -10.13 12.11 4.34
N TYR A 450 -9.25 12.97 3.81
CA TYR A 450 -7.95 13.26 4.41
C TYR A 450 -7.83 14.69 4.95
N ASN A 451 -8.88 15.52 4.81
CA ASN A 451 -8.84 16.94 5.17
C ASN A 451 -7.73 17.74 4.43
N MET A 452 -7.38 17.32 3.21
CA MET A 452 -6.33 17.96 2.42
C MET A 452 -6.92 18.84 1.32
N ALA A 453 -6.68 20.15 1.38
CA ALA A 453 -7.03 21.06 0.30
C ALA A 453 -6.08 20.86 -0.90
N THR A 454 -6.59 21.02 -2.13
CA THR A 454 -5.76 20.93 -3.35
C THR A 454 -5.51 22.32 -3.93
N TRP A 455 -4.23 22.62 -4.21
CA TRP A 455 -3.82 23.90 -4.79
C TRP A 455 -3.02 23.68 -6.08
N VAL A 456 -3.55 24.19 -7.19
CA VAL A 456 -2.90 24.14 -8.50
C VAL A 456 -1.82 25.22 -8.57
N ILE A 457 -0.57 24.77 -8.66
CA ILE A 457 0.62 25.61 -8.76
C ILE A 457 0.88 25.93 -10.25
N PRO A 458 1.15 27.19 -10.61
CA PRO A 458 1.49 27.54 -11.99
C PRO A 458 2.81 26.88 -12.41
N THR A 459 2.91 26.57 -13.69
CA THR A 459 4.16 26.07 -14.30
C THR A 459 5.20 27.18 -14.34
N HIS A 460 6.48 26.86 -14.12
CA HIS A 460 7.57 27.83 -14.22
C HIS A 460 7.62 28.49 -15.61
N LYS A 461 7.44 27.69 -16.66
CA LYS A 461 7.33 28.14 -18.05
C LYS A 461 5.96 27.77 -18.63
N PRO A 462 5.34 28.63 -19.48
CA PRO A 462 4.06 28.31 -20.10
C PRO A 462 4.12 27.02 -20.91
N CYS A 463 3.14 26.13 -20.73
CA CYS A 463 3.01 24.92 -21.53
C CYS A 463 2.57 25.27 -22.96
N VAL A 464 3.38 24.89 -23.95
CA VAL A 464 3.10 25.09 -25.39
C VAL A 464 2.78 23.78 -26.12
N ARG A 465 2.50 22.71 -25.37
CA ARG A 465 2.13 21.40 -25.92
C ARG A 465 0.83 21.50 -26.72
N LEU A 466 0.80 20.86 -27.88
CA LEU A 466 -0.41 20.71 -28.68
C LEU A 466 -1.15 19.42 -28.27
N ASP A 467 -2.25 19.56 -27.55
CA ASP A 467 -3.15 18.44 -27.26
C ASP A 467 -4.19 18.33 -28.40
N ALA A 468 -3.94 17.41 -29.34
CA ALA A 468 -4.81 17.19 -30.48
C ALA A 468 -6.09 16.42 -30.09
N ASP A 469 -7.15 16.61 -30.89
CA ASP A 469 -8.40 15.86 -30.73
C ASP A 469 -8.20 14.35 -30.91
N ASP A 470 -9.06 13.58 -30.23
CA ASP A 470 -9.06 12.12 -30.30
C ASP A 470 -9.47 11.66 -31.70
N ARG A 471 -8.79 10.64 -32.24
CA ARG A 471 -9.17 9.94 -33.46
C ARG A 471 -9.91 8.65 -33.11
N VAL A 472 -11.18 8.55 -33.49
CA VAL A 472 -11.97 7.36 -33.20
C VAL A 472 -12.25 6.56 -34.47
N TYR A 473 -11.99 5.26 -34.37
CA TYR A 473 -12.12 4.28 -35.44
C TYR A 473 -13.27 3.32 -35.14
N ARG A 474 -13.81 2.70 -36.20
CA ARG A 474 -14.89 1.73 -36.07
C ARG A 474 -14.44 0.43 -35.42
N THR A 475 -13.27 -0.08 -35.83
CA THR A 475 -12.72 -1.36 -35.38
C THR A 475 -11.33 -1.22 -34.79
N GLU A 476 -10.97 -2.16 -33.93
CA GLU A 476 -9.65 -2.20 -33.30
C GLU A 476 -8.54 -2.43 -34.33
N GLU A 477 -8.78 -3.24 -35.36
CA GLU A 477 -7.81 -3.52 -36.43
C GLU A 477 -7.39 -2.24 -37.17
N LEU A 478 -8.37 -1.40 -37.52
CA LEU A 478 -8.10 -0.12 -38.17
C LEU A 478 -7.34 0.83 -37.25
N LYS A 479 -7.76 0.94 -35.98
CA LYS A 479 -7.05 1.71 -34.96
C LYS A 479 -5.57 1.34 -34.93
N TRP A 480 -5.25 0.06 -34.83
CA TRP A 480 -3.86 -0.42 -34.76
C TRP A 480 -3.06 -0.12 -36.03
N LYS A 481 -3.66 -0.27 -37.21
CA LYS A 481 -3.02 0.07 -38.48
C LYS A 481 -2.60 1.54 -38.49
N PHE A 482 -3.51 2.45 -38.16
CA PHE A 482 -3.22 3.90 -38.15
C PHE A 482 -2.23 4.31 -37.06
N ILE A 483 -2.26 3.65 -35.88
CA ILE A 483 -1.25 3.87 -34.83
C ILE A 483 0.16 3.53 -35.37
N VAL A 484 0.31 2.38 -36.03
CA VAL A 484 1.60 1.95 -36.58
C VAL A 484 2.07 2.88 -37.69
N ASP A 485 1.18 3.33 -38.57
CA ASP A 485 1.49 4.28 -39.64
C ASP A 485 1.93 5.65 -39.09
N GLU A 486 1.26 6.16 -38.06
CA GLU A 486 1.65 7.40 -37.37
C GLU A 486 3.02 7.26 -36.71
N ILE A 487 3.26 6.19 -35.93
CA ILE A 487 4.56 5.93 -35.29
C ILE A 487 5.67 5.86 -36.34
N LYS A 488 5.44 5.14 -37.44
CA LYS A 488 6.41 5.00 -38.54
C LYS A 488 6.73 6.34 -39.19
N ALA A 489 5.72 7.17 -39.46
CA ALA A 489 5.92 8.49 -40.05
C ALA A 489 6.74 9.42 -39.13
N ARG A 490 6.48 9.39 -37.82
CA ARG A 490 7.21 10.18 -36.81
C ARG A 490 8.65 9.69 -36.64
N TYR A 491 8.83 8.37 -36.57
CA TYR A 491 10.14 7.72 -36.51
C TYR A 491 11.01 8.07 -37.73
N GLN A 492 10.43 8.07 -38.94
CA GLN A 492 11.14 8.46 -40.18
C GLN A 492 11.58 9.93 -40.17
N LYS A 493 10.78 10.82 -39.57
CA LYS A 493 11.16 12.23 -39.34
C LYS A 493 12.21 12.40 -38.25
N GLY A 494 12.46 11.37 -37.44
CA GLY A 494 13.38 11.40 -36.30
C GLY A 494 12.74 11.81 -34.97
N GLN A 495 11.45 12.13 -34.95
CA GLN A 495 10.74 12.59 -33.75
C GLN A 495 10.55 11.42 -32.76
N PRO A 496 10.88 11.59 -31.47
CA PRO A 496 10.64 10.55 -30.46
C PRO A 496 9.16 10.35 -30.18
N VAL A 497 8.77 9.10 -29.95
CA VAL A 497 7.38 8.70 -29.69
C VAL A 497 7.29 7.89 -28.40
N LEU A 498 6.40 8.33 -27.50
CA LEU A 498 5.96 7.55 -26.34
C LEU A 498 4.54 7.05 -26.60
N VAL A 499 4.34 5.73 -26.56
CA VAL A 499 3.04 5.09 -26.74
C VAL A 499 2.54 4.55 -25.41
N GLY A 500 1.40 5.03 -24.94
CA GLY A 500 0.73 4.51 -23.74
C GLY A 500 -0.38 3.53 -24.10
N THR A 501 -0.29 2.31 -23.57
CA THR A 501 -1.30 1.25 -23.68
C THR A 501 -1.94 0.99 -22.31
N VAL A 502 -3.08 0.30 -22.27
CA VAL A 502 -3.79 -0.01 -21.00
C VAL A 502 -3.42 -1.39 -20.42
N SER A 503 -2.79 -2.28 -21.21
CA SER A 503 -2.45 -3.63 -20.75
C SER A 503 -1.20 -4.17 -21.42
N VAL A 504 -0.55 -5.12 -20.75
CA VAL A 504 0.67 -5.78 -21.25
C VAL A 504 0.38 -6.50 -22.56
N GLU A 505 -0.81 -7.11 -22.68
CA GLU A 505 -1.25 -7.78 -23.91
C GLU A 505 -1.28 -6.81 -25.10
N LYS A 506 -1.90 -5.63 -24.95
CA LYS A 506 -1.94 -4.62 -26.02
C LYS A 506 -0.54 -4.11 -26.38
N SER A 507 0.34 -3.94 -25.39
CA SER A 507 1.75 -3.60 -25.62
C SER A 507 2.47 -4.63 -26.48
N GLU A 508 2.26 -5.93 -26.19
CA GLU A 508 2.86 -7.02 -26.97
C GLU A 508 2.28 -7.12 -28.39
N VAL A 509 0.99 -6.84 -28.57
CA VAL A 509 0.36 -6.76 -29.90
C VAL A 509 1.01 -5.66 -30.72
N LEU A 510 1.11 -4.44 -30.18
CA LEU A 510 1.74 -3.31 -30.86
C LEU A 510 3.21 -3.60 -31.18
N ALA A 511 3.95 -4.19 -30.25
CA ALA A 511 5.34 -4.57 -30.43
C ALA A 511 5.56 -5.53 -31.61
N LYS A 512 4.70 -6.55 -31.75
CA LYS A 512 4.71 -7.47 -32.90
C LYS A 512 4.46 -6.73 -34.20
N MET A 513 3.55 -5.76 -34.21
CA MET A 513 3.25 -4.96 -35.40
C MET A 513 4.40 -4.02 -35.78
N LEU A 514 5.04 -3.35 -34.81
CA LEU A 514 6.20 -2.50 -35.05
C LEU A 514 7.41 -3.29 -35.55
N THR A 515 7.62 -4.51 -35.02
CA THR A 515 8.63 -5.45 -35.53
C THR A 515 8.42 -5.75 -37.01
N ARG A 516 7.18 -6.06 -37.42
CA ARG A 516 6.84 -6.32 -38.83
C ARG A 516 7.02 -5.08 -39.72
N SER A 517 6.82 -3.90 -39.16
CA SER A 517 6.98 -2.61 -39.85
C SER A 517 8.43 -2.11 -39.91
N GLY A 518 9.37 -2.79 -39.25
CA GLY A 518 10.79 -2.44 -39.22
C GLY A 518 11.12 -1.22 -38.35
N VAL A 519 10.29 -0.90 -37.36
CA VAL A 519 10.52 0.22 -36.43
C VAL A 519 11.09 -0.33 -35.12
N PRO A 520 12.32 0.02 -34.72
CA PRO A 520 12.88 -0.33 -33.42
C PRO A 520 12.06 0.30 -32.28
N TYR A 521 11.84 -0.45 -31.21
CA TYR A 521 11.09 0.01 -30.04
C TYR A 521 11.68 -0.58 -28.75
N GLU A 522 11.34 0.06 -27.63
CA GLU A 522 11.57 -0.44 -26.27
C GLU A 522 10.22 -0.60 -25.56
N ILE A 523 10.08 -1.60 -24.67
CA ILE A 523 8.83 -1.86 -23.93
C ILE A 523 9.07 -1.73 -22.42
N LEU A 524 8.12 -1.10 -21.75
CA LEU A 524 8.06 -0.96 -20.29
C LEU A 524 6.80 -1.68 -19.78
N ASN A 525 6.99 -2.66 -18.90
CA ASN A 525 5.92 -3.55 -18.43
C ASN A 525 5.79 -3.56 -16.90
N ALA A 526 6.35 -2.57 -16.21
CA ALA A 526 6.37 -2.45 -14.74
C ALA A 526 6.99 -3.67 -14.04
N LYS A 527 7.98 -4.34 -14.66
CA LYS A 527 8.63 -5.54 -14.10
C LYS A 527 9.96 -5.24 -13.44
N ASN A 528 10.72 -4.28 -13.97
CA ASN A 528 12.02 -3.91 -13.43
C ASN A 528 12.16 -2.39 -13.49
N HIS A 529 11.85 -1.73 -12.38
CA HIS A 529 11.77 -0.27 -12.32
C HIS A 529 13.10 0.42 -12.63
N GLY A 530 14.24 -0.15 -12.22
CA GLY A 530 15.57 0.41 -12.52
C GLY A 530 15.88 0.43 -14.01
N ARG A 531 15.75 -0.71 -14.69
CA ARG A 531 15.97 -0.80 -16.15
C ARG A 531 14.96 0.03 -16.93
N GLU A 532 13.71 0.09 -16.46
CA GLU A 532 12.68 0.91 -17.08
C GLU A 532 12.97 2.41 -16.95
N ALA A 533 13.51 2.85 -15.81
CA ALA A 533 13.94 4.23 -15.62
C ALA A 533 15.07 4.61 -16.60
N GLU A 534 16.05 3.73 -16.81
CA GLU A 534 17.10 3.93 -17.82
C GLU A 534 16.52 4.09 -19.24
N ILE A 535 15.59 3.20 -19.63
CA ILE A 535 14.94 3.27 -20.94
C ILE A 535 14.17 4.59 -21.11
N ILE A 536 13.43 5.01 -20.08
CA ILE A 536 12.63 6.24 -20.08
C ILE A 536 13.49 7.49 -20.16
N GLN A 537 14.62 7.53 -19.43
CA GLN A 537 15.52 8.67 -19.43
C GLN A 537 15.98 9.03 -20.85
N PHE A 538 16.20 8.02 -21.69
CA PHE A 538 16.60 8.20 -23.10
C PHE A 538 15.43 8.19 -24.09
N ALA A 539 14.18 8.09 -23.64
CA ALA A 539 13.01 8.03 -24.52
C ALA A 539 12.80 9.32 -25.33
N GLY A 540 13.34 10.45 -24.85
CA GLY A 540 13.26 11.75 -25.52
C GLY A 540 14.33 12.01 -26.59
N HIS A 541 15.17 11.03 -26.92
CA HIS A 541 16.20 11.17 -27.97
C HIS A 541 15.67 10.88 -29.37
N GLN A 542 16.32 11.43 -30.40
CA GLN A 542 15.93 11.22 -31.79
C GLN A 542 15.80 9.73 -32.15
N LYS A 543 14.79 9.40 -32.97
CA LYS A 543 14.50 8.02 -33.43
C LYS A 543 14.29 7.01 -32.29
N ARG A 544 13.71 7.42 -31.16
CA ARG A 544 13.28 6.51 -30.10
C ARG A 544 11.77 6.30 -30.13
N VAL A 545 11.37 5.04 -30.00
CA VAL A 545 9.96 4.64 -29.83
C VAL A 545 9.89 3.82 -28.55
N THR A 546 9.10 4.29 -27.60
CA THR A 546 8.95 3.65 -26.29
C THR A 546 7.49 3.29 -26.07
N ILE A 547 7.21 2.02 -25.76
CA ILE A 547 5.88 1.54 -25.41
C ILE A 547 5.81 1.41 -23.90
N SER A 548 4.85 2.08 -23.28
CA SER A 548 4.60 2.09 -21.85
C SER A 548 3.25 1.46 -21.55
N THR A 549 3.26 0.33 -20.85
CA THR A 549 2.03 -0.27 -20.32
C THR A 549 1.53 0.54 -19.13
N ASN A 550 0.27 0.98 -19.18
CA ASN A 550 -0.37 1.94 -18.28
C ASN A 550 0.49 3.21 -18.13
N MET A 551 1.32 3.23 -17.09
CA MET A 551 2.22 4.33 -16.77
C MET A 551 3.58 3.82 -16.26
N ALA A 552 4.05 2.69 -16.77
CA ALA A 552 5.39 2.18 -16.50
C ALA A 552 6.44 3.29 -16.73
N GLY A 553 7.45 3.37 -15.86
CA GLY A 553 8.39 4.49 -15.87
C GLY A 553 7.86 5.80 -15.25
N ARG A 554 6.91 5.71 -14.32
CA ARG A 554 6.53 6.85 -13.46
C ARG A 554 7.66 7.29 -12.54
N GLY A 555 7.63 8.57 -12.16
CA GLY A 555 8.68 9.19 -11.33
C GLY A 555 10.00 9.46 -12.07
N THR A 556 10.10 9.13 -13.37
CA THR A 556 11.28 9.42 -14.20
C THR A 556 10.94 10.46 -15.27
N ASP A 557 11.82 11.45 -15.42
CA ASP A 557 11.69 12.54 -16.39
C ASP A 557 12.13 12.11 -17.80
N ILE A 558 11.45 12.62 -18.83
CA ILE A 558 11.83 12.42 -20.23
C ILE A 558 12.41 13.73 -20.73
N SER A 559 13.73 13.86 -20.66
CA SER A 559 14.44 15.02 -21.20
C SER A 559 14.55 14.89 -22.72
N LEU A 560 14.32 16.00 -23.44
CA LEU A 560 14.50 16.03 -24.89
C LEU A 560 15.99 16.05 -25.23
N GLY A 561 16.40 15.12 -26.10
CA GLY A 561 17.76 15.07 -26.63
C GLY A 561 18.06 16.22 -27.60
N GLU A 562 19.32 16.32 -28.01
CA GLU A 562 19.77 17.35 -28.96
C GLU A 562 19.01 17.28 -30.29
N GLY A 563 18.59 18.44 -30.82
CA GLY A 563 17.87 18.56 -32.09
C GLY A 563 16.39 18.12 -32.07
N VAL A 564 15.87 17.66 -30.92
CA VAL A 564 14.48 17.14 -30.82
C VAL A 564 13.45 18.26 -30.73
N LYS A 565 13.81 19.43 -30.21
CA LYS A 565 12.89 20.58 -30.10
C LYS A 565 12.47 21.07 -31.48
N GLU A 566 13.40 21.09 -32.42
CA GLU A 566 13.21 21.45 -33.83
C GLU A 566 12.32 20.45 -34.58
N LEU A 567 12.30 19.18 -34.12
CA LEU A 567 11.43 18.13 -34.65
C LEU A 567 10.00 18.18 -34.08
N GLY A 568 9.68 19.18 -33.26
CA GLY A 568 8.38 19.34 -32.61
C GLY A 568 8.27 18.70 -31.23
N GLY A 569 9.40 18.27 -30.64
CA GLY A 569 9.46 17.69 -29.29
C GLY A 569 8.93 16.25 -29.21
N LEU A 570 8.64 15.80 -27.98
CA LEU A 570 8.11 14.45 -27.74
C LEU A 570 6.67 14.32 -28.24
N TYR A 571 6.40 13.27 -29.02
CA TYR A 571 5.05 12.89 -29.41
C TYR A 571 4.51 11.81 -28.47
N VAL A 572 3.37 12.08 -27.82
CA VAL A 572 2.70 11.14 -26.93
C VAL A 572 1.45 10.60 -27.60
N LEU A 573 1.37 9.27 -27.73
CA LEU A 573 0.26 8.57 -28.34
C LEU A 573 -0.44 7.69 -27.29
N GLY A 574 -1.73 7.93 -27.03
CA GLY A 574 -2.57 7.02 -26.26
C GLY A 574 -3.30 6.04 -27.18
N THR A 575 -3.21 4.73 -26.93
CA THR A 575 -3.87 3.72 -27.78
C THR A 575 -5.32 3.45 -27.40
N GLU A 576 -5.72 3.88 -26.19
CA GLU A 576 -7.06 3.76 -25.60
C GLU A 576 -7.23 4.86 -24.53
N ARG A 577 -8.45 5.06 -24.03
CA ARG A 577 -8.73 5.90 -22.87
C ARG A 577 -8.69 5.06 -21.61
N HIS A 578 -8.05 5.55 -20.56
CA HIS A 578 -8.12 4.92 -19.25
C HIS A 578 -9.48 5.19 -18.60
N GLU A 579 -9.79 4.40 -17.57
CA GLU A 579 -10.97 4.56 -16.73
C GLU A 579 -11.07 5.98 -16.14
N SER A 580 -9.93 6.54 -15.75
CA SER A 580 -9.83 7.90 -15.23
C SER A 580 -9.14 8.85 -16.20
N ARG A 581 -9.71 10.05 -16.31
CA ARG A 581 -9.13 11.16 -17.08
C ARG A 581 -7.79 11.62 -16.51
N ARG A 582 -7.57 11.41 -15.20
CA ARG A 582 -6.34 11.72 -14.50
C ARG A 582 -5.14 11.01 -15.13
N ILE A 583 -5.25 9.69 -15.29
CA ILE A 583 -4.24 8.83 -15.91
C ILE A 583 -3.96 9.27 -17.34
N ASP A 584 -5.00 9.60 -18.11
CA ASP A 584 -4.81 10.13 -19.47
C ASP A 584 -4.01 11.44 -19.48
N ASN A 585 -4.28 12.34 -18.53
CA ASN A 585 -3.57 13.61 -18.42
C ASN A 585 -2.11 13.41 -17.96
N GLN A 586 -1.84 12.41 -17.11
CA GLN A 586 -0.47 12.05 -16.73
C GLN A 586 0.33 11.55 -17.94
N LEU A 587 -0.28 10.75 -18.82
CA LEU A 587 0.34 10.33 -20.07
C LEU A 587 0.63 11.54 -20.96
N ARG A 588 -0.33 12.46 -21.17
CA ARG A 588 -0.10 13.71 -21.92
C ARG A 588 1.03 14.54 -21.33
N GLY A 589 1.08 14.64 -19.99
CA GLY A 589 2.09 15.35 -19.20
C GLY A 589 3.52 14.79 -19.34
N ARG A 590 3.71 13.69 -20.08
CA ARG A 590 5.04 13.22 -20.48
C ARG A 590 5.69 14.13 -21.53
N ALA A 591 4.90 14.86 -22.33
CA ALA A 591 5.38 15.86 -23.27
C ALA A 591 5.14 17.30 -22.79
N GLY A 592 5.89 18.25 -23.35
CA GLY A 592 5.71 19.68 -23.14
C GLY A 592 6.18 20.20 -21.78
N ARG A 593 7.22 19.59 -21.21
CA ARG A 593 7.76 19.94 -19.88
C ARG A 593 8.59 21.20 -19.95
N GLN A 594 8.52 22.06 -18.93
CA GLN A 594 9.30 23.30 -18.85
C GLN A 594 9.20 24.19 -20.12
N GLY A 595 8.01 24.21 -20.76
CA GLY A 595 7.76 24.98 -21.98
C GLY A 595 8.34 24.39 -23.26
N ASP A 596 8.81 23.13 -23.23
CA ASP A 596 9.24 22.43 -24.43
C ASP A 596 8.07 22.23 -25.42
N PRO A 597 8.35 22.16 -26.73
CA PRO A 597 7.35 21.73 -27.70
C PRO A 597 7.00 20.26 -27.47
N GLY A 598 5.80 19.88 -27.92
CA GLY A 598 5.32 18.51 -27.87
C GLY A 598 3.92 18.41 -28.42
N GLU A 599 3.51 17.20 -28.76
CA GLU A 599 2.16 16.91 -29.24
C GLU A 599 1.63 15.66 -28.53
N SER A 600 0.36 15.68 -28.14
CA SER A 600 -0.33 14.49 -27.63
C SER A 600 -1.59 14.18 -28.45
N ARG A 601 -1.86 12.89 -28.69
CA ARG A 601 -3.07 12.43 -29.38
C ARG A 601 -3.50 11.06 -28.89
N TYR A 602 -4.81 10.82 -28.86
CA TYR A 602 -5.39 9.51 -28.56
C TYR A 602 -6.01 8.90 -29.82
N PHE A 603 -5.87 7.58 -29.96
CA PHE A 603 -6.45 6.77 -31.02
C PHE A 603 -7.36 5.76 -30.35
N LEU A 604 -8.65 5.75 -30.66
CA LEU A 604 -9.67 4.96 -29.97
C LEU A 604 -10.47 4.11 -30.96
N SER A 605 -11.08 3.04 -30.48
CA SER A 605 -12.02 2.20 -31.24
C SER A 605 -13.35 2.10 -30.51
N LEU A 606 -14.46 1.97 -31.25
CA LEU A 606 -15.76 1.62 -30.65
C LEU A 606 -15.76 0.26 -29.95
N GLU A 607 -14.80 -0.60 -30.28
CA GLU A 607 -14.60 -1.91 -29.68
C GLU A 607 -13.75 -1.87 -28.40
N ASP A 608 -13.15 -0.72 -28.06
CA ASP A 608 -12.40 -0.54 -26.82
C ASP A 608 -13.32 -0.70 -25.60
N ASP A 609 -12.79 -1.25 -24.50
CA ASP A 609 -13.60 -1.63 -23.32
C ASP A 609 -14.45 -0.48 -22.78
N LEU A 610 -13.87 0.71 -22.62
CA LEU A 610 -14.58 1.89 -22.12
C LEU A 610 -15.76 2.28 -23.02
N LEU A 611 -15.57 2.23 -24.35
CA LEU A 611 -16.60 2.61 -25.31
C LEU A 611 -17.66 1.51 -25.45
N ARG A 612 -17.24 0.24 -25.43
CA ARG A 612 -18.13 -0.93 -25.44
C ARG A 612 -19.10 -0.93 -24.26
N ILE A 613 -18.63 -0.63 -23.05
CA ILE A 613 -19.45 -0.69 -21.83
C ILE A 613 -20.40 0.52 -21.71
N PHE A 614 -19.96 1.73 -22.09
CA PHE A 614 -20.68 2.97 -21.75
C PHE A 614 -21.22 3.79 -22.93
N GLY A 615 -20.82 3.50 -24.17
CA GLY A 615 -21.14 4.33 -25.34
C GLY A 615 -21.55 3.59 -26.62
N GLY A 616 -21.29 2.28 -26.70
CA GLY A 616 -21.28 1.49 -27.94
C GLY A 616 -22.56 1.60 -28.76
N ASP A 617 -23.71 1.24 -28.18
CA ASP A 617 -24.95 1.11 -28.96
C ASP A 617 -25.48 2.44 -29.49
N SER A 618 -25.41 3.51 -28.68
CA SER A 618 -25.90 4.83 -29.10
C SER A 618 -24.99 5.51 -30.12
N LEU A 619 -23.67 5.32 -30.00
CA LEU A 619 -22.67 5.88 -30.90
C LEU A 619 -22.65 5.11 -32.22
N ARG A 620 -22.71 3.79 -32.16
CA ARG A 620 -22.76 2.92 -33.34
C ARG A 620 -24.02 3.19 -34.18
N THR A 621 -25.19 3.29 -33.54
CA THR A 621 -26.45 3.65 -34.22
C THR A 621 -26.40 5.03 -34.88
N ARG A 622 -25.72 6.02 -34.26
CA ARG A 622 -25.53 7.34 -34.87
C ARG A 622 -24.55 7.28 -36.04
N MET A 623 -23.45 6.54 -35.92
CA MET A 623 -22.48 6.40 -37.01
C MET A 623 -23.08 5.73 -38.25
N GLU A 624 -23.89 4.70 -38.05
CA GLU A 624 -24.66 4.05 -39.13
C GLU A 624 -25.63 5.02 -39.81
N ARG A 625 -26.24 5.96 -39.07
CA ARG A 625 -27.12 7.01 -39.65
C ARG A 625 -26.39 8.12 -40.40
N PHE A 626 -25.16 8.47 -40.00
CA PHE A 626 -24.41 9.58 -40.60
C PHE A 626 -23.53 9.17 -41.79
N GLY A 627 -23.45 7.87 -42.11
CA GLY A 627 -22.77 7.39 -43.32
C GLY A 627 -21.25 7.55 -43.31
N TYR A 628 -20.62 7.51 -42.13
CA TYR A 628 -19.16 7.48 -42.02
C TYR A 628 -18.61 6.23 -42.71
N LYS A 629 -17.59 6.40 -43.55
CA LYS A 629 -16.89 5.27 -44.19
C LYS A 629 -16.03 4.55 -43.17
N ASP A 630 -15.82 3.25 -43.39
CA ASP A 630 -15.07 2.40 -42.46
C ASP A 630 -13.58 2.79 -42.35
N ASP A 631 -13.02 3.53 -43.31
CA ASP A 631 -11.60 3.88 -43.39
C ASP A 631 -11.22 5.30 -42.90
N GLU A 632 -12.20 6.12 -42.47
CA GLU A 632 -11.96 7.49 -42.01
C GLU A 632 -11.99 7.61 -40.48
N ALA A 633 -11.04 8.37 -39.92
CA ALA A 633 -11.02 8.70 -38.50
C ALA A 633 -12.08 9.76 -38.18
N ILE A 634 -12.87 9.54 -37.13
CA ILE A 634 -13.88 10.50 -36.69
C ILE A 634 -13.23 11.48 -35.72
N GLU A 635 -13.08 12.72 -36.17
CA GLU A 635 -12.64 13.87 -35.37
C GLU A 635 -13.87 14.75 -35.09
N ALA A 636 -14.67 14.37 -34.09
CA ALA A 636 -15.89 15.11 -33.73
C ALA A 636 -15.93 15.45 -32.23
N GLY A 637 -15.91 16.75 -31.90
CA GLY A 637 -15.97 17.22 -30.51
C GLY A 637 -17.21 16.77 -29.71
N LEU A 638 -18.26 16.27 -30.39
CA LEU A 638 -19.42 15.64 -29.76
C LEU A 638 -19.07 14.28 -29.12
N LEU A 639 -18.17 13.51 -29.75
CA LEU A 639 -17.71 12.19 -29.29
C LEU A 639 -16.81 12.31 -28.06
N THR A 640 -15.94 13.33 -28.04
CA THR A 640 -15.11 13.69 -26.88
C THR A 640 -15.94 13.95 -25.62
N ARG A 641 -17.15 14.52 -25.77
CA ARG A 641 -18.08 14.73 -24.63
C ARG A 641 -18.66 13.41 -24.12
N ALA A 642 -19.06 12.51 -25.02
CA ALA A 642 -19.60 11.21 -24.64
C ALA A 642 -18.55 10.37 -23.87
N ILE A 643 -17.31 10.33 -24.38
CA ILE A 643 -16.17 9.68 -23.71
C ILE A 643 -15.96 10.27 -22.31
N ARG A 644 -15.95 11.60 -22.20
CA ARG A 644 -15.78 12.28 -20.90
C ARG A 644 -16.89 11.93 -19.91
N THR A 645 -18.13 11.78 -20.38
CA THR A 645 -19.25 11.35 -19.53
C THR A 645 -19.10 9.89 -19.09
N ALA A 646 -18.60 9.01 -19.97
CA ALA A 646 -18.29 7.63 -19.61
C ALA A 646 -17.21 7.55 -18.52
N GLN A 647 -16.07 8.23 -18.70
CA GLN A 647 -14.99 8.28 -17.69
C GLN A 647 -15.50 8.79 -16.34
N LYS A 648 -16.29 9.88 -16.32
CA LYS A 648 -16.87 10.40 -15.07
C LYS A 648 -17.78 9.41 -14.34
N ARG A 649 -18.49 8.54 -15.07
CA ARG A 649 -19.33 7.50 -14.45
C ARG A 649 -18.47 6.40 -13.83
N VAL A 650 -17.39 6.00 -14.51
CA VAL A 650 -16.44 5.01 -13.99
C VAL A 650 -15.70 5.55 -12.76
N GLU A 651 -15.23 6.81 -12.81
CA GLU A 651 -14.62 7.50 -11.67
C GLU A 651 -15.58 7.58 -10.48
N GLY A 652 -16.84 7.94 -10.70
CA GLY A 652 -17.88 7.96 -9.66
C GLY A 652 -18.12 6.59 -9.04
N HIS A 653 -18.16 5.52 -9.84
CA HIS A 653 -18.30 4.16 -9.32
C HIS A 653 -17.08 3.73 -8.49
N GLY A 654 -15.87 4.04 -8.94
CA GLY A 654 -14.64 3.78 -8.18
C GLY A 654 -14.60 4.53 -6.85
N PHE A 655 -15.07 5.78 -6.84
CA PHE A 655 -15.25 6.57 -5.60
C PHE A 655 -16.24 5.90 -4.63
N GLU A 656 -17.39 5.45 -5.12
CA GLU A 656 -18.38 4.75 -4.28
C GLU A 656 -17.82 3.47 -3.67
N GLN A 657 -17.06 2.68 -4.43
CA GLN A 657 -16.41 1.46 -3.91
C GLN A 657 -15.40 1.79 -2.80
N ARG A 658 -14.54 2.80 -3.00
CA ARG A 658 -13.57 3.22 -1.97
C ARG A 658 -14.25 3.79 -0.73
N LYS A 659 -15.30 4.58 -0.92
CA LYS A 659 -16.10 5.10 0.19
C LYS A 659 -16.71 3.96 0.99
N HIS A 660 -17.31 2.98 0.32
CA HIS A 660 -17.88 1.81 0.98
C HIS A 660 -16.80 1.01 1.73
N LEU A 661 -15.62 0.79 1.15
CA LEU A 661 -14.51 0.13 1.86
C LEU A 661 -14.11 0.90 3.13
N LEU A 662 -13.97 2.23 3.02
CA LEU A 662 -13.62 3.10 4.14
C LEU A 662 -14.69 3.10 5.23
N ASP A 663 -15.97 3.13 4.88
CA ASP A 663 -17.07 3.16 5.85
C ASP A 663 -17.07 1.92 6.75
N TYR A 664 -16.77 0.73 6.19
CA TYR A 664 -16.66 -0.50 6.97
C TYR A 664 -15.36 -0.56 7.78
N ASP A 665 -14.23 -0.13 7.20
CA ASP A 665 -12.97 -0.07 7.95
C ASP A 665 -13.02 0.99 9.06
N ASN A 666 -13.83 2.05 8.96
CA ASN A 666 -14.01 3.01 10.06
C ASN A 666 -14.59 2.35 11.32
N VAL A 667 -15.50 1.38 11.16
CA VAL A 667 -16.02 0.60 12.30
C VAL A 667 -14.91 -0.22 12.95
N MET A 668 -14.13 -0.94 12.13
CA MET A 668 -12.98 -1.71 12.61
C MET A 668 -11.89 -0.83 13.22
N ASN A 669 -11.71 0.38 12.70
CA ASN A 669 -10.67 1.30 13.13
C ASN A 669 -10.95 1.84 14.54
N GLU A 670 -12.21 2.10 14.91
CA GLU A 670 -12.54 2.48 16.28
C GLU A 670 -12.25 1.34 17.27
N GLN A 671 -12.58 0.09 16.92
CA GLN A 671 -12.22 -1.08 17.74
C GLN A 671 -10.69 -1.26 17.84
N ARG A 672 -10.00 -1.11 16.70
CA ARG A 672 -8.54 -1.20 16.59
C ARG A 672 -7.84 -0.17 17.49
N LYS A 673 -8.32 1.08 17.55
CA LYS A 673 -7.75 2.11 18.42
C LYS A 673 -7.78 1.68 19.89
N VAL A 674 -8.86 1.05 20.34
CA VAL A 674 -8.97 0.54 21.71
C VAL A 674 -7.97 -0.59 21.94
N ILE A 675 -7.96 -1.61 21.08
CA ILE A 675 -7.06 -2.76 21.23
C ILE A 675 -5.59 -2.38 21.08
N TYR A 676 -5.24 -1.57 20.09
CA TYR A 676 -3.86 -1.16 19.85
C TYR A 676 -3.41 -0.16 20.93
N GLY A 677 -4.29 0.73 21.39
CA GLY A 677 -4.01 1.60 22.52
C GLY A 677 -3.72 0.80 23.80
N LEU A 678 -4.52 -0.22 24.09
CA LEU A 678 -4.28 -1.15 25.20
C LEU A 678 -2.93 -1.87 25.04
N ARG A 679 -2.68 -2.45 23.85
CA ARG A 679 -1.40 -3.14 23.57
C ARG A 679 -0.20 -2.22 23.73
N GLN A 680 -0.26 -0.99 23.23
CA GLN A 680 0.80 0.00 23.40
C GLN A 680 0.99 0.37 24.87
N ALA A 681 -0.08 0.58 25.63
CA ALA A 681 0.01 0.83 27.06
C ALA A 681 0.69 -0.32 27.82
N ILE A 682 0.49 -1.57 27.39
CA ILE A 682 1.13 -2.75 27.98
C ILE A 682 2.60 -2.88 27.57
N LEU A 683 2.91 -2.63 26.29
CA LEU A 683 4.26 -2.73 25.74
C LEU A 683 5.17 -1.64 26.29
N PHE A 684 4.73 -0.38 26.26
CA PHE A 684 5.50 0.78 26.71
C PHE A 684 5.34 1.10 28.20
N GLY A 685 4.35 0.50 28.86
CA GLY A 685 4.08 0.72 30.28
C GLY A 685 5.13 0.06 31.19
N GLU A 686 5.61 0.82 32.16
CA GLU A 686 6.49 0.29 33.21
C GLU A 686 5.74 -0.63 34.18
N ASN A 687 4.47 -0.35 34.47
CA ASN A 687 3.64 -1.13 35.38
C ASN A 687 2.26 -1.44 34.79
N VAL A 688 1.96 -2.73 34.65
CA VAL A 688 0.70 -3.27 34.10
C VAL A 688 -0.21 -3.86 35.18
N ASN A 689 0.16 -3.76 36.46
CA ASN A 689 -0.61 -4.30 37.57
C ASN A 689 -2.04 -3.79 37.58
N GLN A 690 -2.22 -2.47 37.42
CA GLN A 690 -3.51 -1.83 37.50
C GLN A 690 -4.42 -2.32 36.39
N GLU A 691 -3.87 -2.57 35.21
CA GLU A 691 -4.63 -3.13 34.09
C GLU A 691 -5.10 -4.55 34.41
N ILE A 692 -4.23 -5.39 34.99
CA ILE A 692 -4.63 -6.74 35.43
C ILE A 692 -5.72 -6.67 36.51
N LEU A 693 -5.57 -5.79 37.51
CA LEU A 693 -6.55 -5.62 38.58
C LEU A 693 -7.90 -5.16 38.02
N ASN A 694 -7.91 -4.22 37.06
CA ASN A 694 -9.13 -3.80 36.37
C ASN A 694 -9.78 -4.99 35.63
N ARG A 695 -8.99 -5.84 34.95
CA ARG A 695 -9.52 -7.06 34.30
C ARG A 695 -10.05 -8.10 35.27
N ILE A 696 -9.50 -8.16 36.49
CA ILE A 696 -10.04 -8.99 37.57
C ILE A 696 -11.40 -8.44 38.00
N GLU A 697 -11.52 -7.14 38.24
CA GLU A 697 -12.80 -6.49 38.57
C GLU A 697 -13.85 -6.75 37.50
N ASP A 698 -13.54 -6.48 36.23
CA ASP A 698 -14.44 -6.73 35.09
C ASP A 698 -14.88 -8.20 35.02
N ALA A 699 -13.94 -9.14 35.13
CA ALA A 699 -14.22 -10.56 35.02
C ALA A 699 -15.11 -11.07 36.17
N VAL A 700 -14.92 -10.53 37.38
CA VAL A 700 -15.73 -10.89 38.54
C VAL A 700 -17.13 -10.28 38.39
N ASP A 701 -17.26 -9.02 37.99
CA ASP A 701 -18.56 -8.39 37.76
C ASP A 701 -19.39 -9.14 36.72
N ILE A 702 -18.79 -9.48 35.57
CA ILE A 702 -19.44 -10.29 34.52
C ILE A 702 -19.96 -11.62 35.09
N LYS A 703 -19.14 -12.30 35.90
CA LYS A 703 -19.49 -13.61 36.45
C LYS A 703 -20.52 -13.53 37.57
N VAL A 704 -20.43 -12.55 38.46
CA VAL A 704 -21.38 -12.36 39.56
C VAL A 704 -22.75 -11.94 39.01
N SER A 705 -22.78 -10.99 38.07
CA SER A 705 -24.01 -10.49 37.43
C SER A 705 -24.79 -11.55 36.65
N GLN A 706 -24.14 -12.65 36.23
CA GLN A 706 -24.81 -13.80 35.60
C GLN A 706 -25.65 -14.64 36.57
N TYR A 707 -25.32 -14.64 37.87
CA TYR A 707 -25.99 -15.46 38.89
C TYR A 707 -26.75 -14.63 39.94
N ILE A 708 -26.42 -13.35 40.05
CA ILE A 708 -26.99 -12.42 41.01
C ILE A 708 -27.53 -11.21 40.24
N ALA A 709 -28.85 -11.08 40.19
CA ALA A 709 -29.48 -9.97 39.49
C ALA A 709 -29.40 -8.67 40.33
N PRO A 710 -29.20 -7.50 39.69
CA PRO A 710 -29.20 -6.22 40.41
C PRO A 710 -30.50 -5.99 41.19
N GLY A 711 -30.38 -5.64 42.47
CA GLY A 711 -31.53 -5.37 43.35
C GLY A 711 -32.34 -6.59 43.79
N SER A 712 -31.84 -7.82 43.56
CA SER A 712 -32.43 -9.05 44.07
C SER A 712 -32.08 -9.31 45.54
N TYR A 713 -32.91 -10.10 46.23
CA TYR A 713 -32.68 -10.52 47.61
C TYR A 713 -31.83 -11.79 47.64
N TYR A 714 -31.06 -11.99 48.73
CA TYR A 714 -30.14 -13.13 48.89
C TYR A 714 -30.78 -14.52 48.73
N GLU A 715 -32.10 -14.63 48.93
CA GLU A 715 -32.86 -15.87 48.77
C GLU A 715 -32.99 -16.31 47.31
N ASP A 716 -32.89 -15.35 46.37
CA ASP A 716 -32.99 -15.58 44.92
C ASP A 716 -31.61 -15.82 44.26
N TRP A 717 -30.51 -15.72 45.02
CA TRP A 717 -29.15 -15.85 44.49
C TRP A 717 -28.75 -17.31 44.29
N ASP A 718 -28.25 -17.65 43.11
CA ASP A 718 -27.71 -19.00 42.84
C ASP A 718 -26.26 -19.13 43.33
N MET A 719 -26.12 -19.21 44.66
CA MET A 719 -24.82 -19.29 45.32
C MET A 719 -24.07 -20.60 45.05
N GLU A 720 -24.78 -21.68 44.72
CA GLU A 720 -24.15 -22.98 44.41
C GLU A 720 -23.49 -22.94 43.02
N ALA A 721 -24.18 -22.36 42.02
CA ALA A 721 -23.61 -22.13 40.70
C ALA A 721 -22.45 -21.11 40.77
N LEU A 722 -22.63 -19.99 41.47
CA LEU A 722 -21.57 -18.98 41.62
C LEU A 722 -20.33 -19.57 42.29
N SER A 723 -20.47 -20.30 43.41
CA SER A 723 -19.33 -20.96 44.09
C SER A 723 -18.61 -21.95 43.18
N THR A 724 -19.35 -22.69 42.35
CA THR A 724 -18.78 -23.63 41.38
C THR A 724 -17.99 -22.89 40.30
N GLU A 725 -18.51 -21.79 39.78
CA GLU A 725 -17.87 -21.00 38.73
C GLU A 725 -16.63 -20.26 39.25
N LEU A 726 -16.69 -19.66 40.45
CA LEU A 726 -15.52 -19.04 41.10
C LEU A 726 -14.41 -20.06 41.37
N ARG A 727 -14.76 -21.28 41.79
CA ARG A 727 -13.80 -22.37 41.96
C ARG A 727 -13.21 -22.83 40.63
N ARG A 728 -14.03 -22.94 39.58
CA ARG A 728 -13.59 -23.43 38.28
C ARG A 728 -12.69 -22.43 37.57
N ASN A 729 -13.10 -21.16 37.53
CA ASN A 729 -12.42 -20.14 36.74
C ASN A 729 -11.37 -19.39 37.54
N PHE A 730 -11.62 -19.07 38.80
CA PHE A 730 -10.69 -18.25 39.59
C PHE A 730 -9.90 -19.08 40.61
N SER A 731 -10.22 -20.38 40.76
CA SER A 731 -9.68 -21.25 41.80
C SER A 731 -9.81 -20.60 43.18
N ILE A 732 -10.99 -20.03 43.44
CA ILE A 732 -11.37 -19.40 44.71
C ILE A 732 -12.46 -20.25 45.35
N GLU A 733 -12.29 -20.59 46.62
CA GLU A 733 -13.34 -21.22 47.41
C GLU A 733 -14.13 -20.16 48.16
N TYR A 734 -15.27 -19.77 47.61
CA TYR A 734 -16.20 -18.85 48.26
C TYR A 734 -17.47 -19.59 48.69
N LYS A 735 -17.68 -19.70 50.01
CA LYS A 735 -18.85 -20.34 50.64
C LYS A 735 -19.26 -19.54 51.89
N PRO A 736 -19.89 -18.36 51.72
CA PRO A 736 -20.38 -17.58 52.84
C PRO A 736 -21.50 -18.31 53.58
N SER A 737 -21.66 -18.04 54.88
CA SER A 737 -22.78 -18.58 55.66
C SER A 737 -24.09 -17.87 55.30
N ALA A 738 -25.23 -18.54 55.50
CA ALA A 738 -26.54 -17.93 55.24
C ALA A 738 -26.80 -16.67 56.08
N GLU A 739 -26.24 -16.61 57.30
CA GLU A 739 -26.32 -15.42 58.17
C GLU A 739 -25.53 -14.23 57.61
N HIS A 740 -24.39 -14.49 56.95
CA HIS A 740 -23.56 -13.47 56.30
C HIS A 740 -24.24 -12.96 55.03
N LEU A 741 -24.77 -13.85 54.20
CA LEU A 741 -25.50 -13.50 52.97
C LEU A 741 -26.71 -12.60 53.24
N ALA A 742 -27.42 -12.82 54.36
CA ALA A 742 -28.56 -11.98 54.74
C ALA A 742 -28.18 -10.53 55.10
N THR A 743 -26.89 -10.24 55.29
CA THR A 743 -26.38 -8.89 55.61
C THR A 743 -25.81 -8.15 54.40
N LEU A 744 -25.63 -8.83 53.27
CA LEU A 744 -24.99 -8.29 52.07
C LEU A 744 -26.04 -7.87 51.04
N ASP A 745 -25.76 -6.79 50.32
CA ASP A 745 -26.40 -6.52 49.04
C ASP A 745 -25.56 -7.09 47.87
N PRO A 746 -26.08 -7.10 46.62
CA PRO A 746 -25.33 -7.60 45.47
C PRO A 746 -23.99 -6.89 45.23
N HIS A 747 -23.88 -5.61 45.58
CA HIS A 747 -22.65 -4.83 45.41
C HIS A 747 -21.63 -5.18 46.49
N ASP A 748 -22.06 -5.33 47.74
CA ASP A 748 -21.22 -5.78 48.85
C ASP A 748 -20.62 -7.18 48.56
N LEU A 749 -21.44 -8.10 48.03
CA LEU A 749 -20.96 -9.44 47.65
C LEU A 749 -19.97 -9.37 46.47
N LEU A 750 -20.24 -8.53 45.48
CA LEU A 750 -19.33 -8.31 44.36
C LEU A 750 -17.96 -7.83 44.86
N ASP A 751 -17.95 -6.82 45.73
CA ASP A 751 -16.73 -6.27 46.33
C ASP A 751 -15.97 -7.33 47.15
N GLU A 752 -16.68 -8.14 47.95
CA GLU A 752 -16.06 -9.26 48.68
C GLU A 752 -15.35 -10.25 47.75
N VAL A 753 -15.97 -10.62 46.63
CA VAL A 753 -15.38 -11.56 45.67
C VAL A 753 -14.20 -10.93 44.93
N ILE A 754 -14.30 -9.64 44.58
CA ILE A 754 -13.19 -8.88 43.99
C ILE A 754 -11.99 -8.87 44.95
N ASP A 755 -12.21 -8.57 46.23
CA ASP A 755 -11.15 -8.52 47.22
C ASP A 755 -10.47 -9.88 47.40
N LEU A 756 -11.23 -10.98 47.41
CA LEU A 756 -10.66 -12.34 47.44
C LEU A 756 -9.79 -12.62 46.20
N CYS A 757 -10.19 -12.15 45.02
CA CYS A 757 -9.37 -12.29 43.81
C CYS A 757 -8.09 -11.46 43.90
N LYS A 758 -8.17 -10.23 44.40
CA LYS A 758 -7.04 -9.33 44.59
C LYS A 758 -6.05 -9.86 45.62
N GLU A 759 -6.53 -10.38 46.75
CA GLU A 759 -5.70 -11.03 47.76
C GLU A 759 -4.91 -12.20 47.17
N LYS A 760 -5.58 -13.03 46.35
CA LYS A 760 -4.92 -14.13 45.66
C LYS A 760 -3.88 -13.63 44.67
N TYR A 761 -4.18 -12.60 43.88
CA TYR A 761 -3.21 -11.98 42.98
C TYR A 761 -1.98 -11.45 43.74
N HIS A 762 -2.18 -10.70 44.83
CA HIS A 762 -1.07 -10.20 45.66
C HIS A 762 -0.27 -11.30 46.34
N SER A 763 -0.90 -12.45 46.65
CA SER A 763 -0.18 -13.62 47.15
C SER A 763 0.78 -14.20 46.11
N LEU A 764 0.41 -14.19 44.83
CA LEU A 764 1.27 -14.62 43.73
C LEU A 764 2.41 -13.62 43.49
N GLU A 765 2.08 -12.32 43.55
CA GLU A 765 3.05 -11.22 43.44
C GLU A 765 4.15 -11.32 44.52
N ALA A 766 3.78 -11.68 45.76
CA ALA A 766 4.73 -11.84 46.85
C ALA A 766 5.63 -13.10 46.73
N LEU A 767 5.21 -14.11 45.96
CA LEU A 767 5.93 -15.39 45.80
C LEU A 767 6.93 -15.39 44.65
N ILE A 768 6.71 -14.54 43.64
CA ILE A 768 7.50 -14.48 42.40
C ILE A 768 8.36 -13.21 42.44
N PRO A 769 9.64 -13.25 41.99
CA PRO A 769 10.45 -12.04 41.87
C PRO A 769 9.75 -10.97 41.03
N GLU A 770 9.83 -9.70 41.45
CA GLU A 770 9.06 -8.60 40.86
C GLU A 770 9.26 -8.48 39.34
N GLU A 771 10.51 -8.51 38.85
CA GLU A 771 10.81 -8.43 37.41
C GLU A 771 10.16 -9.58 36.61
N ASP A 772 10.22 -10.81 37.14
CA ASP A 772 9.65 -12.00 36.52
C ASP A 772 8.12 -11.94 36.50
N PHE A 773 7.50 -11.45 37.58
CA PHE A 773 6.06 -11.30 37.69
C PHE A 773 5.53 -10.25 36.70
N ARG A 774 6.19 -9.09 36.60
CA ARG A 774 5.83 -8.03 35.65
C ARG A 774 5.99 -8.49 34.20
N ALA A 775 7.03 -9.27 33.89
CA ALA A 775 7.19 -9.89 32.58
C ALA A 775 6.10 -10.94 32.29
N LEU A 776 5.70 -11.73 33.30
CA LEU A 776 4.63 -12.71 33.18
C LEU A 776 3.27 -12.06 32.88
N GLU A 777 2.91 -10.99 33.60
CA GLU A 777 1.67 -10.25 33.36
C GLU A 777 1.59 -9.71 31.94
N ARG A 778 2.64 -9.01 31.49
CA ARG A 778 2.71 -8.49 30.12
C ARG A 778 2.51 -9.61 29.10
N ARG A 779 3.20 -10.73 29.29
CA ARG A 779 3.08 -11.89 28.38
C ARG A 779 1.69 -12.48 28.37
N ILE A 780 1.08 -12.70 29.54
CA ILE A 780 -0.28 -13.27 29.63
C ILE A 780 -1.29 -12.32 28.97
N LEU A 781 -1.21 -11.03 29.27
CA LEU A 781 -2.15 -10.04 28.78
C LEU A 781 -2.05 -9.86 27.26
N LEU A 782 -0.84 -9.65 26.72
CA LEU A 782 -0.62 -9.54 25.27
C LEU A 782 -1.07 -10.80 24.53
N PHE A 783 -0.69 -11.99 25.02
CA PHE A 783 -1.07 -13.25 24.40
C PHE A 783 -2.59 -13.47 24.39
N THR A 784 -3.28 -13.08 25.47
CA THR A 784 -4.73 -13.21 25.59
C THR A 784 -5.45 -12.24 24.65
N ILE A 785 -5.00 -10.97 24.62
CA ILE A 785 -5.52 -9.97 23.68
C ILE A 785 -5.33 -10.44 22.24
N ASP A 786 -4.14 -10.90 21.87
CA ASP A 786 -3.83 -11.32 20.50
C ASP A 786 -4.62 -12.53 20.05
N GLN A 787 -4.90 -13.47 20.95
CA GLN A 787 -5.74 -14.61 20.64
C GLN A 787 -7.18 -14.16 20.30
N HIS A 788 -7.83 -13.45 21.22
CA HIS A 788 -9.23 -13.04 21.04
C HIS A 788 -9.40 -11.98 19.95
N TRP A 789 -8.44 -11.08 19.80
CA TRP A 789 -8.48 -10.10 18.71
C TRP A 789 -8.42 -10.76 17.34
N ARG A 790 -7.58 -11.80 17.16
CA ARG A 790 -7.54 -12.56 15.91
C ARG A 790 -8.86 -13.28 15.62
N ASP A 791 -9.46 -13.88 16.64
CA ASP A 791 -10.76 -14.54 16.52
C ASP A 791 -11.86 -13.53 16.16
N HIS A 792 -11.83 -12.35 16.77
CA HIS A 792 -12.72 -11.22 16.45
C HIS A 792 -12.54 -10.73 15.02
N LEU A 793 -11.31 -10.55 14.54
CA LEU A 793 -11.04 -10.16 13.15
C LEU A 793 -11.64 -11.16 12.15
N LEU A 794 -11.53 -12.46 12.43
CA LEU A 794 -12.13 -13.51 11.63
C LEU A 794 -13.67 -13.42 11.64
N ALA A 795 -14.26 -13.23 12.82
CA ALA A 795 -15.72 -13.04 12.96
C ALA A 795 -16.20 -11.81 12.19
N MET A 796 -15.47 -10.69 12.24
CA MET A 796 -15.78 -9.47 11.51
C MET A 796 -15.67 -9.63 9.98
N ASP A 797 -14.70 -10.42 9.50
CA ASP A 797 -14.60 -10.76 8.08
C ASP A 797 -15.83 -11.56 7.61
N HIS A 798 -16.28 -12.57 8.39
CA HIS A 798 -17.51 -13.33 8.11
C HIS A 798 -18.76 -12.45 8.15
N LEU A 799 -18.86 -11.57 9.15
CA LEU A 799 -19.98 -10.65 9.30
C LEU A 799 -20.12 -9.72 8.09
N ARG A 800 -18.99 -9.19 7.61
CA ARG A 800 -18.96 -8.33 6.41
C ARG A 800 -19.46 -9.07 5.17
N GLU A 801 -19.19 -10.36 5.03
CA GLU A 801 -19.72 -11.19 3.93
C GLU A 801 -21.24 -11.41 4.07
N ALA A 802 -21.70 -11.76 5.28
CA ALA A 802 -23.11 -12.06 5.56
C ALA A 802 -24.05 -10.86 5.36
N ILE A 803 -23.59 -9.65 5.68
CA ILE A 803 -24.41 -8.43 5.61
C ILE A 803 -24.75 -8.02 4.18
N ARG A 804 -23.99 -8.46 3.17
CA ARG A 804 -24.35 -8.26 1.76
C ARG A 804 -25.74 -8.80 1.43
N PHE A 805 -26.21 -9.83 2.16
CA PHE A 805 -27.50 -10.46 1.97
C PHE A 805 -28.63 -9.81 2.79
N HIS A 806 -28.30 -8.98 3.79
CA HIS A 806 -29.28 -8.27 4.63
C HIS A 806 -29.88 -7.02 3.97
N GLY A 807 -29.29 -6.54 2.87
CA GLY A 807 -29.80 -5.39 2.09
C GLY A 807 -31.22 -5.57 1.52
N TYR A 808 -31.76 -6.79 1.56
CA TYR A 808 -33.14 -7.10 1.15
C TYR A 808 -34.20 -6.72 2.21
N ALA A 809 -33.81 -6.48 3.47
CA ALA A 809 -34.73 -6.18 4.58
C ALA A 809 -35.05 -4.68 4.78
N GLN A 810 -34.78 -3.82 3.79
CA GLN A 810 -34.92 -2.35 3.86
C GLN A 810 -34.15 -1.65 4.99
N LYS A 811 -33.21 -2.34 5.65
CA LYS A 811 -32.30 -1.75 6.65
C LYS A 811 -30.97 -1.39 6.00
N ASP A 812 -30.34 -0.33 6.47
CA ASP A 812 -28.99 0.08 6.01
C ASP A 812 -27.95 -0.98 6.46
N PRO A 813 -27.28 -1.68 5.53
CA PRO A 813 -26.30 -2.72 5.86
C PRO A 813 -25.16 -2.22 6.76
N LEU A 814 -24.74 -0.96 6.61
CA LEU A 814 -23.66 -0.39 7.42
C LEU A 814 -24.08 -0.23 8.88
N MET A 815 -25.35 0.13 9.13
CA MET A 815 -25.87 0.27 10.49
C MET A 815 -26.02 -1.08 11.19
N VAL A 816 -26.37 -2.13 10.44
CA VAL A 816 -26.40 -3.50 10.95
C VAL A 816 -24.97 -3.95 11.29
N TYR A 817 -24.01 -3.75 10.38
CA TYR A 817 -22.60 -4.08 10.61
C TYR A 817 -22.02 -3.37 11.84
N LYS A 818 -22.36 -2.09 12.01
CA LYS A 818 -21.92 -1.32 13.18
C LYS A 818 -22.49 -1.87 14.48
N LYS A 819 -23.76 -2.28 14.49
CA LYS A 819 -24.41 -2.80 15.68
C LYS A 819 -23.86 -4.18 16.03
N GLU A 820 -23.99 -5.14 15.11
CA GLU A 820 -23.56 -6.53 15.36
C GLU A 820 -22.04 -6.60 15.57
N GLY A 821 -21.26 -5.78 14.86
CA GLY A 821 -19.83 -5.69 15.09
C GLY A 821 -19.44 -5.08 16.45
N PHE A 822 -20.29 -4.22 17.02
CA PHE A 822 -20.09 -3.69 18.39
C PHE A 822 -20.41 -4.76 19.43
N ASP A 823 -21.52 -5.48 19.26
CA ASP A 823 -21.91 -6.59 20.14
C ASP A 823 -20.79 -7.66 20.19
N LEU A 824 -20.24 -8.08 19.03
CA LEU A 824 -19.09 -8.98 18.95
C LEU A 824 -17.82 -8.42 19.63
N PHE A 825 -17.64 -7.10 19.59
CA PHE A 825 -16.49 -6.46 20.21
C PHE A 825 -16.61 -6.41 21.74
N GLU A 826 -17.80 -6.20 22.28
CA GLU A 826 -18.06 -6.32 23.73
C GLU A 826 -17.76 -7.74 24.20
N GLU A 827 -18.26 -8.76 23.50
CA GLU A 827 -17.95 -10.18 23.79
C GLU A 827 -16.44 -10.48 23.75
N CYS A 828 -15.72 -9.86 22.80
CA CYS A 828 -14.27 -9.97 22.70
C CYS A 828 -13.58 -9.40 23.95
N LEU A 829 -14.01 -8.22 24.43
CA LEU A 829 -13.44 -7.58 25.62
C LEU A 829 -13.75 -8.37 26.90
N GLU A 830 -14.98 -8.86 27.05
CA GLU A 830 -15.39 -9.73 28.16
C GLU A 830 -14.57 -11.02 28.21
N SER A 831 -14.33 -11.61 27.03
CA SER A 831 -13.50 -12.82 26.88
C SER A 831 -12.05 -12.55 27.28
N ILE A 832 -11.49 -11.39 26.86
CA ILE A 832 -10.13 -10.97 27.25
C ILE A 832 -10.04 -10.81 28.77
N ALA A 833 -10.98 -10.13 29.41
CA ALA A 833 -10.99 -9.93 30.86
C ALA A 833 -11.07 -11.27 31.59
N THR A 834 -12.06 -12.10 31.24
CA THR A 834 -12.30 -13.40 31.87
C THR A 834 -11.09 -14.34 31.73
N LEU A 835 -10.53 -14.45 30.52
CA LEU A 835 -9.42 -15.37 30.25
C LEU A 835 -8.10 -14.87 30.85
N THR A 836 -7.88 -13.56 30.88
CA THR A 836 -6.72 -12.96 31.56
C THR A 836 -6.75 -13.30 33.04
N THR A 837 -7.88 -13.06 33.70
CA THR A 837 -8.08 -13.36 35.13
C THR A 837 -7.93 -14.84 35.42
N LEU A 838 -8.54 -15.71 34.61
CA LEU A 838 -8.40 -17.17 34.67
C LEU A 838 -6.92 -17.60 34.59
N ARG A 839 -6.17 -17.05 33.63
CA ARG A 839 -4.75 -17.40 33.43
C ARG A 839 -3.88 -16.88 34.58
N MET A 840 -4.14 -15.66 35.03
CA MET A 840 -3.34 -15.01 36.07
C MET A 840 -3.52 -15.67 37.44
N LEU A 841 -4.76 -15.93 37.87
CA LEU A 841 -5.05 -16.53 39.17
C LEU A 841 -4.72 -18.03 39.26
N ASN A 842 -4.42 -18.69 38.12
CA ASN A 842 -4.05 -20.10 38.07
C ASN A 842 -2.56 -20.34 37.77
N VAL A 843 -1.73 -19.29 37.83
CA VAL A 843 -0.27 -19.45 37.76
C VAL A 843 0.20 -20.37 38.89
N ARG A 844 0.96 -21.41 38.55
CA ARG A 844 1.60 -22.32 39.51
C ARG A 844 3.09 -22.02 39.59
N VAL A 845 3.63 -21.95 40.80
CA VAL A 845 5.05 -21.73 41.06
C VAL A 845 5.69 -23.07 41.44
N GLU A 846 6.59 -23.60 40.61
CA GLU A 846 7.38 -24.81 40.92
C GLU A 846 8.72 -24.46 41.60
N SER A 847 9.14 -25.30 42.56
CA SER A 847 10.37 -25.13 43.31
C SER A 847 11.60 -25.47 42.46
N GLY A 848 12.18 -24.48 41.79
CA GLY A 848 13.36 -24.64 40.92
C GLY A 848 13.49 -23.60 39.80
N GLY A 849 12.52 -22.70 39.69
CA GLY A 849 12.39 -21.70 38.64
C GLY A 849 10.91 -21.60 38.24
N VAL A 850 10.48 -20.45 37.73
CA VAL A 850 9.10 -20.23 37.30
C VAL A 850 8.80 -21.11 36.08
N ALA A 851 8.51 -22.39 36.29
CA ALA A 851 7.79 -23.21 35.32
C ALA A 851 6.32 -22.84 35.46
N ALA A 852 5.96 -21.66 34.97
CA ALA A 852 4.58 -21.46 34.59
C ALA A 852 4.25 -22.62 33.64
N SER A 853 3.13 -23.31 33.88
CA SER A 853 2.47 -24.11 32.84
C SER A 853 1.93 -23.16 31.77
N THR A 854 2.83 -22.41 31.15
CA THR A 854 2.60 -21.65 29.94
C THR A 854 2.53 -22.69 28.82
N PRO A 855 1.64 -22.55 27.84
CA PRO A 855 1.95 -23.09 26.53
C PRO A 855 3.36 -22.60 26.22
N THR A 856 4.28 -23.52 25.96
CA THR A 856 5.58 -23.15 25.41
C THR A 856 5.30 -22.55 24.06
N ALA A 857 5.08 -21.23 24.03
CA ALA A 857 5.32 -20.44 22.85
C ALA A 857 6.78 -20.73 22.52
N ARG A 858 7.00 -21.59 21.53
CA ARG A 858 8.30 -21.69 20.87
C ARG A 858 8.75 -20.24 20.67
N ARG A 859 9.97 -19.91 21.13
CA ARG A 859 10.59 -18.62 20.78
C ARG A 859 10.26 -18.33 19.31
N PRO A 860 9.67 -17.16 18.99
CA PRO A 860 9.51 -16.73 17.61
C PRO A 860 10.83 -16.62 16.86
N GLN A 861 11.99 -16.88 17.48
CA GLN A 861 13.26 -17.05 16.76
C GLN A 861 13.17 -18.11 15.63
N GLN A 862 12.26 -19.10 15.69
CA GLN A 862 11.97 -19.99 14.56
C GLN A 862 10.82 -19.54 13.65
N MET A 863 10.02 -18.54 14.03
CA MET A 863 9.01 -17.92 13.16
C MET A 863 9.56 -16.70 12.39
N VAL A 864 10.58 -16.03 12.92
CA VAL A 864 11.26 -14.90 12.25
C VAL A 864 12.22 -15.41 11.17
N GLU A 865 12.87 -16.56 11.36
CA GLU A 865 13.72 -17.19 10.33
C GLU A 865 12.93 -17.93 9.23
N ASN A 866 11.67 -18.29 9.46
CA ASN A 866 10.76 -18.81 8.43
C ASN A 866 9.91 -17.69 7.81
N THR A 867 10.59 -16.68 7.26
CA THR A 867 10.00 -15.60 6.45
C THR A 867 9.33 -16.11 5.15
N SER A 868 9.33 -17.43 4.91
CA SER A 868 8.70 -18.06 3.75
C SER A 868 7.20 -18.35 3.91
N GLU A 869 6.62 -18.32 5.12
CA GLU A 869 5.22 -18.73 5.33
C GLU A 869 4.24 -17.60 5.68
N ILE A 870 4.69 -16.44 6.15
CA ILE A 870 3.84 -15.24 6.27
C ILE A 870 3.69 -14.62 4.88
N LYS A 871 2.51 -14.79 4.28
CA LYS A 871 2.21 -14.16 2.99
C LYS A 871 1.64 -12.77 3.21
N GLU A 872 2.44 -11.76 2.90
CA GLU A 872 1.90 -10.44 2.55
C GLU A 872 1.05 -10.62 1.29
N VAL A 873 -0.26 -10.45 1.42
CA VAL A 873 -1.16 -10.51 0.26
C VAL A 873 -1.06 -9.18 -0.47
N LYS A 874 -0.09 -9.05 -1.38
CA LYS A 874 -0.11 -7.97 -2.38
C LYS A 874 -1.34 -8.19 -3.26
N SER A 875 -2.24 -7.21 -3.31
CA SER A 875 -3.48 -7.33 -4.05
C SER A 875 -3.21 -7.69 -5.51
N ALA A 876 -3.83 -8.77 -5.97
CA ALA A 876 -3.74 -9.24 -7.34
C ALA A 876 -4.61 -8.36 -8.26
N ALA A 877 -4.19 -7.11 -8.47
CA ALA A 877 -4.68 -6.25 -9.55
C ALA A 877 -3.64 -6.09 -10.68
N SER A 878 -2.53 -6.83 -10.65
CA SER A 878 -1.49 -6.79 -11.70
C SER A 878 -0.78 -8.12 -12.02
N SER A 879 -1.18 -9.26 -11.47
CA SER A 879 -0.44 -10.52 -11.62
C SER A 879 -1.07 -11.51 -12.62
N GLY A 880 -1.15 -11.11 -13.89
CA GLY A 880 -1.21 -12.04 -15.00
C GLY A 880 0.20 -12.54 -15.37
N ALA A 881 0.81 -13.41 -14.56
CA ALA A 881 2.12 -14.00 -14.91
C ALA A 881 2.24 -15.46 -14.46
N ALA A 882 2.56 -16.31 -15.43
CA ALA A 882 3.08 -17.66 -15.19
C ALA A 882 4.41 -17.58 -14.43
N ARG A 883 4.63 -18.51 -13.48
CA ARG A 883 5.88 -18.65 -12.72
C ARG A 883 7.09 -18.79 -13.66
N PRO A 884 8.23 -18.15 -13.36
CA PRO A 884 9.50 -18.52 -13.98
C PRO A 884 9.89 -19.91 -13.48
N THR A 885 10.21 -20.82 -14.41
CA THR A 885 10.89 -22.08 -14.10
C THR A 885 12.23 -21.78 -13.43
N PRO A 886 12.60 -22.48 -12.34
CA PRO A 886 13.92 -22.32 -11.75
C PRO A 886 15.00 -22.76 -12.75
N ALA A 887 16.07 -21.96 -12.83
CA ALA A 887 17.28 -22.35 -13.56
C ALA A 887 17.82 -23.67 -12.99
N PRO A 888 18.31 -24.59 -13.85
CA PRO A 888 18.81 -25.88 -13.38
C PRO A 888 20.08 -25.69 -12.54
N ALA A 889 20.14 -26.38 -11.41
CA ALA A 889 21.33 -26.47 -10.57
C ALA A 889 22.54 -26.97 -11.36
N PRO A 890 23.78 -26.53 -11.02
CA PRO A 890 24.97 -26.92 -11.76
C PRO A 890 25.22 -28.42 -11.64
N ALA A 891 25.12 -29.11 -12.77
CA ALA A 891 25.43 -30.52 -12.88
C ALA A 891 26.90 -30.80 -12.52
N ALA A 892 27.11 -31.81 -11.67
CA ALA A 892 28.42 -32.33 -11.34
C ALA A 892 29.19 -32.71 -12.63
N LYS A 893 30.43 -32.24 -12.73
CA LYS A 893 31.35 -32.53 -13.84
C LYS A 893 31.65 -34.03 -13.91
N VAL A 894 31.11 -34.72 -14.92
CA VAL A 894 31.58 -36.04 -15.34
C VAL A 894 32.47 -35.87 -16.58
N PRO A 895 33.65 -36.51 -16.67
CA PRO A 895 34.64 -36.19 -17.70
C PRO A 895 34.21 -36.67 -19.09
N HIS A 896 34.34 -35.77 -20.08
CA HIS A 896 34.25 -36.09 -21.50
C HIS A 896 35.25 -37.19 -21.90
N ARG A 897 34.76 -38.30 -22.48
CA ARG A 897 35.54 -39.14 -23.40
C ARG A 897 34.94 -39.02 -24.79
N ALA A 898 35.70 -38.41 -25.70
CA ALA A 898 35.41 -38.36 -27.12
C ALA A 898 35.56 -39.77 -27.72
N GLY A 899 34.49 -40.29 -28.30
CA GLY A 899 34.48 -41.48 -29.15
C GLY A 899 33.60 -41.23 -30.39
N PRO A 900 33.93 -41.82 -31.55
CA PRO A 900 33.30 -41.48 -32.83
C PRO A 900 31.83 -41.94 -32.89
N LYS A 901 30.98 -41.11 -33.49
CA LYS A 901 29.54 -41.37 -33.69
C LYS A 901 29.33 -42.56 -34.65
N VAL A 902 28.72 -43.64 -34.17
CA VAL A 902 28.30 -44.79 -34.98
C VAL A 902 27.16 -44.38 -35.92
N GLY A 903 27.32 -44.62 -37.23
CA GLY A 903 26.33 -44.28 -38.24
C GLY A 903 25.11 -45.21 -38.22
N ARG A 904 23.94 -44.72 -38.66
CA ARG A 904 22.66 -45.47 -38.63
C ARG A 904 22.69 -46.85 -39.30
N ASN A 905 23.58 -47.06 -40.27
CA ASN A 905 23.71 -48.32 -41.00
C ASN A 905 24.90 -49.19 -40.56
N ASP A 906 25.70 -48.74 -39.59
CA ASP A 906 26.85 -49.47 -39.06
C ASP A 906 26.41 -50.59 -38.09
N PRO A 907 27.26 -51.59 -37.82
CA PRO A 907 27.00 -52.60 -36.81
C PRO A 907 26.70 -51.94 -35.46
N CYS A 908 25.65 -52.39 -34.79
CA CYS A 908 25.29 -51.87 -33.48
C CYS A 908 26.38 -52.26 -32.46
N TRP A 909 26.81 -51.30 -31.65
CA TRP A 909 27.89 -51.46 -30.67
C TRP A 909 27.56 -52.45 -29.55
N CYS A 910 26.30 -52.88 -29.41
CA CYS A 910 25.87 -53.89 -28.42
C CYS A 910 26.25 -55.33 -28.79
N GLY A 911 26.93 -55.57 -29.92
CA GLY A 911 27.37 -56.90 -30.34
C GLY A 911 26.27 -57.81 -30.91
N SER A 912 25.06 -57.28 -31.15
CA SER A 912 23.91 -58.06 -31.65
C SER A 912 24.02 -58.51 -33.11
N GLY A 913 25.07 -58.11 -33.83
CA GLY A 913 25.26 -58.38 -35.26
C GLY A 913 24.30 -57.62 -36.19
N LYS A 914 23.35 -56.84 -35.66
CA LYS A 914 22.38 -56.04 -36.44
C LYS A 914 22.90 -54.61 -36.68
N LYS A 915 22.41 -53.95 -37.74
CA LYS A 915 22.68 -52.51 -38.00
C LYS A 915 22.05 -51.64 -36.89
N PHE A 916 22.70 -50.54 -36.51
CA PHE A 916 22.27 -49.66 -35.40
C PHE A 916 20.78 -49.28 -35.49
N LYS A 917 20.30 -48.83 -36.65
CA LYS A 917 18.88 -48.47 -36.86
C LYS A 917 17.85 -49.59 -36.64
N LYS A 918 18.27 -50.86 -36.66
CA LYS A 918 17.38 -52.02 -36.44
C LYS A 918 17.56 -52.64 -35.05
N CYS A 919 18.30 -51.98 -34.17
CA CYS A 919 18.54 -52.43 -32.81
C CYS A 919 18.31 -51.28 -31.82
N HIS A 920 19.29 -50.40 -31.65
CA HIS A 920 19.24 -49.30 -30.66
C HIS A 920 19.00 -47.92 -31.29
N GLY A 921 18.83 -47.85 -32.61
CA GLY A 921 18.48 -46.64 -33.35
C GLY A 921 17.09 -46.66 -33.98
N ALA A 922 16.20 -47.51 -33.46
CA ALA A 922 14.78 -47.58 -33.84
C ALA A 922 13.98 -46.52 -33.07
#